data_AF-A0A8H3GIS3-F1
#
_entry.id   AF-A0A8H3GIS3-F1
#
_cell.length_a   1.000
_cell.length_b   1.000
_cell.length_c   1.000
_cell.angle_alpha   90.00
_cell.angle_beta   90.00
_cell.angle_gamma   90.00
#
_symmetry.space_group_name_H-M   'P 1'
#
loop_
_entity.id
_entity.type
_entity.pdbx_description
1 polymer ?
#
loop_
_entity_poly.entity_id
_entity_poly.type
_entity_poly.pdbx_seq_one_letter_code
_entity_poly.pdbx_strand_id
1 'polypeptide(L)'
;MSVRTKHVVVADHLARVQFAKPHLGSTVHIKVPKYRLPIPTVRSATDDHLWFVLRNARRVAANNPPEGHEYSVSSVAFSPDGKSIASGSDDHTIRIWDAHSLSFIGEPLRGHDGSIKYISYSPLDNIIASGSEDKTIRLWDVNTCRLLAGPLFGNHRFYSVAFSPDAKLIASGCGGYLSRDPSANSVQLWDVQKMTATSNPFKGHTGAVNSVQFSLNGYRVASASNDTTIRVWDVERGMTVVGPLNEHTDWVRSVDFSPDGSQIVSCSHDGTLRLWDAREGRPIGNPYEGHTDCIHSVAFSPRGTYVVSGGNDKTVRLWDIRTGRQVELFEEHSDWVHSVAFSPCGQHVASGSADRKVIIRNITRQYPGAANPLGPQIISSQMSTQQIFDCLTGAGCTDLSSQMDTRQETAIIASGGGFGDIWKGKLHDGGKVAIKAWRTSTLEQCDYKTLKRAARELFYWSRMEHPNIHRLQGVIMFRDQYLGMVSEWMDNGNLHEYLRKQPSADRYQLCVHVASGLEYMHNCNTVHGDLKALNVLVSSDGVAKLSDFDFSIMSEASTLVFSESSNSRLGSLRWTAPEMLLEEVPKRTTQSDIYALGMTMLEIFTGEVPYPNCRQDFLVLKTVEKGTLPTRPLEQLKDEKQGNVMWQLLLDCWIRDVSERPSSKQVLDI
;
A
#
# COMPACT_ATOMS: atom_id res chain seq x y z
N MET A 1 -58.81 15.05 -31.89
CA MET A 1 -58.41 15.55 -30.57
C MET A 1 -56.91 15.80 -30.58
N SER A 2 -56.48 17.06 -30.69
CA SER A 2 -55.12 17.52 -30.37
C SER A 2 -55.22 19.02 -30.07
N VAL A 3 -54.58 19.43 -28.99
CA VAL A 3 -54.83 20.68 -28.25
C VAL A 3 -54.05 21.85 -28.85
N ARG A 4 -54.72 23.01 -28.82
CA ARG A 4 -54.37 24.31 -29.42
C ARG A 4 -53.07 24.92 -28.91
N THR A 5 -52.24 25.33 -29.86
CA THR A 5 -51.27 26.43 -29.78
C THR A 5 -51.99 27.79 -29.81
N LYS A 6 -51.56 28.74 -28.97
CA LYS A 6 -51.87 30.16 -29.14
C LYS A 6 -50.62 31.01 -28.95
N HIS A 7 -50.33 31.78 -29.99
CA HIS A 7 -49.40 32.92 -30.05
C HIS A 7 -50.11 34.23 -29.64
N VAL A 8 -49.37 35.34 -29.80
CA VAL A 8 -49.69 36.78 -29.77
C VAL A 8 -49.65 37.40 -28.34
N VAL A 9 -49.09 38.59 -28.03
CA VAL A 9 -48.81 39.83 -28.78
C VAL A 9 -47.67 40.65 -28.11
N VAL A 10 -47.02 41.47 -28.94
CA VAL A 10 -46.08 42.60 -28.76
C VAL A 10 -46.57 43.74 -27.82
N ALA A 11 -45.67 44.42 -27.09
CA ALA A 11 -45.44 45.89 -27.17
C ALA A 11 -44.54 46.49 -26.05
N ASP A 12 -43.63 47.34 -26.52
CA ASP A 12 -42.81 48.43 -25.94
C ASP A 12 -43.04 48.96 -24.52
N HIS A 13 -41.93 49.32 -23.85
CA HIS A 13 -41.72 50.70 -23.37
C HIS A 13 -40.24 51.06 -23.14
N LEU A 14 -39.83 52.15 -23.81
CA LEU A 14 -38.61 52.95 -23.65
C LEU A 14 -38.44 53.55 -22.23
N ALA A 15 -37.20 53.69 -21.73
CA ALA A 15 -36.68 54.98 -21.24
C ALA A 15 -35.21 54.95 -20.74
N ARG A 16 -34.36 55.64 -21.52
CA ARG A 16 -33.30 56.62 -21.18
C ARG A 16 -32.27 56.35 -20.07
N VAL A 17 -31.03 56.31 -20.56
CA VAL A 17 -29.76 56.66 -19.90
C VAL A 17 -29.73 58.16 -19.53
N GLN A 18 -29.20 58.51 -18.35
CA GLN A 18 -28.76 59.87 -18.03
C GLN A 18 -27.45 59.82 -17.22
N PHE A 19 -26.42 60.49 -17.75
CA PHE A 19 -25.14 60.77 -17.08
C PHE A 19 -25.28 62.02 -16.20
N ALA A 20 -24.66 62.01 -15.01
CA ALA A 20 -24.30 63.23 -14.29
C ALA A 20 -22.97 63.04 -13.53
N LYS A 21 -22.11 64.07 -13.62
CA LYS A 21 -20.74 64.19 -13.10
C LYS A 21 -20.73 64.88 -11.70
N PRO A 22 -19.56 65.08 -11.05
CA PRO A 22 -19.36 64.90 -9.60
C PRO A 22 -19.36 66.19 -8.77
N HIS A 23 -19.36 66.04 -7.43
CA HIS A 23 -19.03 67.11 -6.49
C HIS A 23 -17.86 66.75 -5.56
N LEU A 24 -17.05 67.78 -5.30
CA LEU A 24 -15.80 67.86 -4.56
C LEU A 24 -15.95 67.63 -3.04
N GLY A 25 -14.85 67.15 -2.43
CA GLY A 25 -14.20 67.89 -1.34
C GLY A 25 -14.20 67.24 0.04
N SER A 26 -13.08 66.63 0.44
CA SER A 26 -12.27 67.07 1.60
C SER A 26 -11.15 66.08 1.90
N THR A 27 -9.95 66.62 2.04
CA THR A 27 -8.66 65.94 2.24
C THR A 27 -8.32 65.93 3.72
N VAL A 28 -7.88 64.80 4.27
CA VAL A 28 -7.13 64.75 5.55
C VAL A 28 -5.79 64.07 5.28
N HIS A 29 -4.71 64.83 5.50
CA HIS A 29 -3.33 64.39 5.35
C HIS A 29 -2.85 63.72 6.64
N ILE A 30 -2.37 62.47 6.55
CA ILE A 30 -1.48 61.87 7.56
C ILE A 30 -0.18 61.47 6.86
N LYS A 31 0.92 62.09 7.29
CA LYS A 31 2.31 61.82 6.87
C LYS A 31 2.84 60.58 7.61
N VAL A 32 3.39 59.61 6.90
CA VAL A 32 4.27 58.57 7.46
C VAL A 32 5.46 58.36 6.47
N PRO A 33 6.71 58.17 6.93
CA PRO A 33 7.90 58.38 6.11
C PRO A 33 8.22 57.21 5.16
N LYS A 34 8.83 57.55 4.02
CA LYS A 34 9.43 56.63 3.05
C LYS A 34 10.73 56.04 3.60
N TYR A 35 10.83 54.72 3.67
CA TYR A 35 12.08 54.00 3.50
C TYR A 35 11.97 53.12 2.25
N ARG A 36 12.96 53.24 1.38
CA ARG A 36 13.06 52.65 0.04
C ARG A 36 14.30 51.76 0.04
N LEU A 37 14.13 50.45 -0.11
CA LEU A 37 15.17 49.48 -0.49
C LEU A 37 14.51 48.31 -1.26
N PRO A 38 15.27 47.54 -2.05
CA PRO A 38 15.11 47.50 -3.52
C PRO A 38 14.20 46.39 -4.03
N ILE A 39 13.67 46.64 -5.24
CA ILE A 39 12.92 45.69 -6.07
C ILE A 39 13.88 44.65 -6.64
N PRO A 40 13.64 43.34 -6.47
CA PRO A 40 14.15 42.33 -7.37
C PRO A 40 13.12 42.09 -8.49
N THR A 41 13.63 42.18 -9.70
CA THR A 41 13.05 41.79 -10.99
C THR A 41 12.09 40.60 -10.94
N VAL A 42 10.87 40.84 -11.42
CA VAL A 42 9.90 39.81 -11.80
C VAL A 42 10.50 38.99 -12.95
N ARG A 43 10.83 37.72 -12.67
CA ARG A 43 10.90 36.69 -13.71
C ARG A 43 9.51 36.08 -13.81
N SER A 44 8.92 36.21 -14.99
CA SER A 44 7.68 35.56 -15.38
C SER A 44 7.84 34.05 -15.28
N ALA A 45 7.17 33.43 -14.32
CA ALA A 45 6.86 32.02 -14.32
C ALA A 45 5.36 31.89 -14.56
N THR A 46 4.99 31.13 -15.58
CA THR A 46 3.62 30.68 -15.85
C THR A 46 3.20 29.76 -14.69
N ASP A 47 2.44 30.35 -13.79
CA ASP A 47 1.86 29.75 -12.59
C ASP A 47 0.63 28.89 -12.94
N ASP A 48 0.81 27.58 -13.05
CA ASP A 48 -0.29 26.62 -12.94
C ASP A 48 -0.53 26.32 -11.45
N HIS A 49 -1.13 27.29 -10.75
CA HIS A 49 -1.65 27.12 -9.40
C HIS A 49 -3.08 26.58 -9.46
N LEU A 50 -3.35 25.40 -8.90
CA LEU A 50 -4.72 25.00 -8.57
C LEU A 50 -5.11 25.63 -7.23
N TRP A 51 -5.56 26.89 -7.28
CA TRP A 51 -6.30 27.54 -6.22
C TRP A 51 -7.79 27.20 -6.33
N PHE A 52 -8.39 26.63 -5.29
CA PHE A 52 -9.83 26.77 -5.05
C PHE A 52 -10.09 27.33 -3.65
N VAL A 53 -10.33 28.64 -3.62
CA VAL A 53 -11.02 29.32 -2.52
C VAL A 53 -12.52 29.17 -2.79
N LEU A 54 -13.28 28.63 -1.83
CA LEU A 54 -14.74 28.80 -1.78
C LEU A 54 -15.07 30.29 -1.62
N ARG A 55 -15.24 30.99 -2.75
CA ARG A 55 -15.86 32.31 -2.81
C ARG A 55 -17.05 32.24 -3.77
N ASN A 56 -18.24 32.07 -3.20
CA ASN A 56 -19.42 32.81 -3.67
C ASN A 56 -20.44 32.97 -2.54
N ALA A 57 -20.22 33.99 -1.72
CA ALA A 57 -21.31 34.73 -1.11
C ALA A 57 -21.98 35.60 -2.19
N ARG A 58 -22.94 35.03 -2.92
CA ARG A 58 -24.03 35.80 -3.53
C ARG A 58 -25.32 35.06 -3.19
N ARG A 59 -26.24 35.79 -2.56
CA ARG A 59 -27.61 35.38 -2.20
C ARG A 59 -28.18 34.37 -3.20
N VAL A 60 -28.12 33.10 -2.83
CA VAL A 60 -28.94 32.02 -3.40
C VAL A 60 -29.60 31.35 -2.20
N ALA A 61 -30.87 31.02 -2.41
CA ALA A 61 -31.85 30.67 -1.39
C ALA A 61 -31.32 29.68 -0.33
N ALA A 62 -31.74 29.92 0.92
CA ALA A 62 -31.61 28.97 2.02
C ALA A 62 -32.21 27.62 1.58
N ASN A 63 -31.35 26.60 1.36
CA ASN A 63 -31.66 25.15 1.43
C ASN A 63 -30.54 24.21 0.89
N ASN A 64 -29.33 24.67 0.58
CA ASN A 64 -28.20 23.77 0.32
C ASN A 64 -27.27 23.69 1.55
N PRO A 65 -26.89 22.48 2.03
CA PRO A 65 -25.92 22.33 3.12
C PRO A 65 -24.53 22.81 2.65
N PRO A 66 -23.66 23.27 3.58
CA PRO A 66 -22.34 23.79 3.24
C PRO A 66 -21.46 22.74 2.53
N GLU A 67 -20.71 23.18 1.52
CA GLU A 67 -19.70 22.40 0.80
C GLU A 67 -18.51 22.10 1.74
N GLY A 68 -18.65 21.12 2.63
CA GLY A 68 -17.62 20.67 3.56
C GLY A 68 -18.13 20.37 4.98
N HIS A 69 -17.22 20.20 5.93
CA HIS A 69 -17.58 20.02 7.35
C HIS A 69 -18.16 21.30 7.96
N GLU A 70 -19.12 21.16 8.87
CA GLU A 70 -19.76 22.31 9.54
C GLU A 70 -18.92 22.84 10.71
N TYR A 71 -18.09 21.96 11.29
CA TYR A 71 -17.23 22.22 12.45
C TYR A 71 -15.81 21.72 12.20
N SER A 72 -14.97 21.83 13.23
CA SER A 72 -13.56 21.45 13.20
C SER A 72 -13.35 20.04 12.64
N VAL A 73 -12.31 19.87 11.81
CA VAL A 73 -11.88 18.55 11.35
C VAL A 73 -10.84 18.03 12.34
N SER A 74 -11.22 16.99 13.09
CA SER A 74 -10.42 16.44 14.18
C SER A 74 -9.41 15.40 13.71
N SER A 75 -9.71 14.68 12.63
CA SER A 75 -8.88 13.58 12.15
C SER A 75 -9.02 13.39 10.64
N VAL A 76 -7.90 13.13 9.95
CA VAL A 76 -7.86 12.77 8.53
C VAL A 76 -7.05 11.49 8.33
N ALA A 77 -7.46 10.65 7.38
CA ALA A 77 -6.75 9.43 7.03
C ALA A 77 -6.89 9.14 5.54
N PHE A 78 -5.79 8.79 4.87
CA PHE A 78 -5.85 8.26 3.50
C PHE A 78 -6.39 6.83 3.50
N SER A 79 -7.09 6.47 2.42
CA SER A 79 -7.34 5.06 2.11
C SER A 79 -6.02 4.34 1.85
N PRO A 80 -5.93 3.01 2.09
CA PRO A 80 -4.71 2.24 1.83
C PRO A 80 -4.23 2.31 0.38
N ASP A 81 -5.15 2.50 -0.58
CA ASP A 81 -4.82 2.67 -2.00
C ASP A 81 -4.49 4.12 -2.39
N GLY A 82 -4.61 5.06 -1.46
CA GLY A 82 -4.32 6.48 -1.62
C GLY A 82 -5.30 7.25 -2.51
N LYS A 83 -6.40 6.65 -2.95
CA LYS A 83 -7.37 7.30 -3.84
C LYS A 83 -8.39 8.15 -3.13
N SER A 84 -8.69 7.87 -1.87
CA SER A 84 -9.61 8.66 -1.07
C SER A 84 -9.01 9.07 0.26
N ILE A 85 -9.63 10.07 0.87
CA ILE A 85 -9.37 10.49 2.24
C ILE A 85 -10.68 10.41 3.01
N ALA A 86 -10.62 9.94 4.24
CA ALA A 86 -11.68 10.12 5.21
C ALA A 86 -11.32 11.29 6.13
N SER A 87 -12.33 12.03 6.57
CA SER A 87 -12.20 13.03 7.64
C SER A 87 -13.31 12.89 8.66
N GLY A 88 -12.94 12.86 9.94
CA GLY A 88 -13.86 12.90 11.07
C GLY A 88 -13.92 14.30 11.69
N SER A 89 -15.10 14.74 12.08
CA SER A 89 -15.33 16.11 12.55
C SER A 89 -16.16 16.18 13.84
N ASP A 90 -16.03 17.35 14.48
CA ASP A 90 -16.91 17.80 15.55
C ASP A 90 -18.39 17.93 15.11
N ASP A 91 -18.68 17.92 13.80
CA ASP A 91 -20.04 17.89 13.26
C ASP A 91 -20.74 16.51 13.32
N HIS A 92 -20.10 15.54 13.98
CA HIS A 92 -20.57 14.16 14.16
C HIS A 92 -20.60 13.32 12.89
N THR A 93 -19.99 13.80 11.80
CA THR A 93 -19.96 13.08 10.52
C THR A 93 -18.55 12.67 10.12
N ILE A 94 -18.48 11.59 9.36
CA ILE A 94 -17.29 11.23 8.58
C ILE A 94 -17.59 11.56 7.11
N ARG A 95 -16.67 12.25 6.45
CA ARG A 95 -16.76 12.54 5.02
C ARG A 95 -15.65 11.84 4.26
N ILE A 96 -15.96 11.38 3.05
CA ILE A 96 -15.01 10.76 2.13
C ILE A 96 -14.75 11.73 0.98
N TRP A 97 -13.49 11.89 0.63
CA TRP A 97 -13.01 12.81 -0.41
C TRP A 97 -12.21 12.03 -1.42
N ASP A 98 -12.32 12.39 -2.69
CA ASP A 98 -11.40 11.91 -3.72
C ASP A 98 -10.05 12.62 -3.56
N ALA A 99 -8.97 11.87 -3.47
CA ALA A 99 -7.64 12.41 -3.22
C ALA A 99 -7.05 13.18 -4.42
N HIS A 100 -7.61 13.00 -5.63
CA HIS A 100 -7.12 13.63 -6.86
C HIS A 100 -7.96 14.83 -7.28
N SER A 101 -9.29 14.70 -7.26
CA SER A 101 -10.21 15.78 -7.64
C SER A 101 -10.62 16.65 -6.45
N LEU A 102 -10.33 16.23 -5.21
CA LEU A 102 -10.77 16.90 -3.97
C LEU A 102 -12.29 17.05 -3.88
N SER A 103 -13.03 16.24 -4.64
CA SER A 103 -14.48 16.23 -4.62
C SER A 103 -14.98 15.30 -3.52
N PHE A 104 -16.10 15.70 -2.92
CA PHE A 104 -16.82 14.85 -1.99
C PHE A 104 -17.32 13.57 -2.68
N ILE A 105 -17.14 12.42 -2.02
CA ILE A 105 -17.60 11.12 -2.47
C ILE A 105 -18.76 10.67 -1.56
N GLY A 106 -19.91 10.35 -2.17
CA GLY A 106 -21.04 9.74 -1.48
C GLY A 106 -21.84 10.72 -0.62
N GLU A 107 -22.45 10.22 0.46
CA GLU A 107 -23.15 11.02 1.49
C GLU A 107 -22.37 10.94 2.81
N PRO A 108 -22.48 11.93 3.72
CA PRO A 108 -21.73 11.90 4.97
C PRO A 108 -22.16 10.71 5.84
N LEU A 109 -21.20 9.99 6.41
CA LEU A 109 -21.47 8.89 7.31
C LEU A 109 -21.96 9.47 8.64
N ARG A 110 -23.22 9.20 8.97
CA ARG A 110 -23.92 9.71 10.17
C ARG A 110 -24.26 8.57 11.11
N GLY A 111 -24.10 8.83 12.41
CA GLY A 111 -24.57 7.91 13.44
C GLY A 111 -23.94 8.14 14.82
N HIS A 112 -22.81 8.83 14.92
CA HIS A 112 -22.31 9.29 16.21
C HIS A 112 -23.18 10.41 16.79
N ASP A 113 -23.30 10.44 18.12
CA ASP A 113 -24.05 11.47 18.87
C ASP A 113 -23.09 12.50 19.52
N GLY A 114 -21.80 12.37 19.25
CA GLY A 114 -20.72 13.17 19.84
C GLY A 114 -19.60 13.41 18.84
N SER A 115 -18.72 14.37 19.14
CA SER A 115 -17.60 14.74 18.27
C SER A 115 -16.74 13.51 17.94
N ILE A 116 -16.43 13.33 16.66
CA ILE A 116 -15.51 12.28 16.21
C ILE A 116 -14.10 12.80 16.45
N LYS A 117 -13.34 12.12 17.31
CA LYS A 117 -11.98 12.53 17.69
C LYS A 117 -10.91 11.90 16.82
N TYR A 118 -11.13 10.68 16.36
CA TYR A 118 -10.16 9.98 15.54
C TYR A 118 -10.84 9.01 14.59
N ILE A 119 -10.24 8.84 13.42
CA ILE A 119 -10.62 7.82 12.45
C ILE A 119 -9.39 7.00 12.06
N SER A 120 -9.61 5.73 11.77
CA SER A 120 -8.59 4.84 11.20
C SER A 120 -9.20 4.11 10.03
N TYR A 121 -8.52 4.15 8.88
CA TYR A 121 -8.82 3.24 7.79
C TYR A 121 -8.31 1.84 8.13
N SER A 122 -9.07 0.81 7.76
CA SER A 122 -8.57 -0.56 7.78
C SER A 122 -7.47 -0.71 6.72
N PRO A 123 -6.36 -1.40 7.04
CA PRO A 123 -5.28 -1.62 6.09
C PRO A 123 -5.63 -2.64 4.99
N LEU A 124 -6.64 -3.49 5.22
CA LEU A 124 -7.00 -4.59 4.31
C LEU A 124 -8.34 -4.37 3.60
N ASP A 125 -9.29 -3.68 4.25
CA ASP A 125 -10.65 -3.53 3.77
C ASP A 125 -11.04 -2.05 3.59
N ASN A 126 -12.12 -1.79 2.87
CA ASN A 126 -12.75 -0.46 2.78
C ASN A 126 -13.61 -0.16 4.02
N ILE A 127 -13.05 -0.37 5.21
CA ILE A 127 -13.69 -0.14 6.50
C ILE A 127 -13.01 1.03 7.21
N ILE A 128 -13.80 1.91 7.81
CA ILE A 128 -13.31 2.95 8.71
C ILE A 128 -13.75 2.62 10.13
N ALA A 129 -12.84 2.71 11.09
CA ALA A 129 -13.15 2.77 12.51
C ALA A 129 -13.14 4.23 12.96
N SER A 130 -14.12 4.64 13.75
CA SER A 130 -14.18 5.98 14.33
C SER A 130 -14.40 5.94 15.84
N GLY A 131 -13.58 6.68 16.58
CA GLY A 131 -13.74 6.90 18.02
C GLY A 131 -14.34 8.28 18.31
N SER A 132 -15.30 8.33 19.22
CA SER A 132 -16.07 9.55 19.52
C SER A 132 -16.18 9.86 21.01
N GLU A 133 -16.51 11.12 21.31
CA GLU A 133 -16.92 11.58 22.64
C GLU A 133 -18.23 10.97 23.14
N ASP A 134 -19.03 10.36 22.25
CA ASP A 134 -20.22 9.60 22.62
C ASP A 134 -19.91 8.25 23.29
N LYS A 135 -18.62 7.96 23.52
CA LYS A 135 -18.12 6.73 24.17
C LYS A 135 -18.33 5.47 23.32
N THR A 136 -18.44 5.63 22.01
CA THR A 136 -18.53 4.50 21.08
C THR A 136 -17.39 4.48 20.08
N ILE A 137 -17.01 3.27 19.66
CA ILE A 137 -16.27 3.03 18.43
C ILE A 137 -17.24 2.43 17.41
N ARG A 138 -17.26 2.99 16.20
CA ARG A 138 -18.13 2.55 15.11
C ARG A 138 -17.33 2.12 13.90
N LEU A 139 -17.82 1.09 13.20
CA LEU A 139 -17.24 0.56 11.98
C LEU A 139 -18.13 0.86 10.79
N TRP A 140 -17.56 1.46 9.76
CA TRP A 140 -18.28 1.93 8.58
C TRP A 140 -17.73 1.28 7.35
N ASP A 141 -18.61 0.76 6.51
CA ASP A 141 -18.27 0.34 5.16
C ASP A 141 -18.31 1.57 4.25
N VAL A 142 -17.16 1.87 3.63
CA VAL A 142 -16.98 3.05 2.79
C VAL A 142 -17.76 2.93 1.47
N ASN A 143 -17.87 1.72 0.91
CA ASN A 143 -18.50 1.50 -0.38
C ASN A 143 -20.02 1.71 -0.32
N THR A 144 -20.64 1.23 0.76
CA THR A 144 -22.09 1.32 1.00
C THR A 144 -22.47 2.54 1.82
N CYS A 145 -21.50 3.23 2.41
CA CYS A 145 -21.69 4.35 3.34
C CYS A 145 -22.57 3.98 4.55
N ARG A 146 -22.44 2.73 5.04
CA ARG A 146 -23.28 2.19 6.12
C ARG A 146 -22.47 1.71 7.30
N LEU A 147 -23.10 1.74 8.47
CA LEU A 147 -22.60 1.11 9.68
C LEU A 147 -22.64 -0.41 9.51
N LEU A 148 -21.52 -1.09 9.76
CA LEU A 148 -21.36 -2.54 9.54
C LEU A 148 -21.99 -3.40 10.64
N ALA A 149 -21.94 -2.94 11.89
CA ALA A 149 -22.45 -3.66 13.07
C ALA A 149 -22.84 -2.68 14.20
N GLY A 150 -23.32 -3.21 15.33
CA GLY A 150 -23.58 -2.38 16.52
C GLY A 150 -22.30 -1.71 17.04
N PRO A 151 -22.39 -0.53 17.68
CA PRO A 151 -21.22 0.18 18.20
C PRO A 151 -20.51 -0.62 19.31
N LEU A 152 -19.19 -0.52 19.36
CA LEU A 152 -18.41 -0.95 20.51
C LEU A 152 -18.59 0.09 21.62
N PHE A 153 -19.15 -0.32 22.75
CA PHE A 153 -19.40 0.57 23.88
C PHE A 153 -18.22 0.61 24.84
N GLY A 154 -17.76 1.82 25.16
CA GLY A 154 -16.83 2.10 26.23
C GLY A 154 -17.50 2.85 27.39
N ASN A 155 -16.85 2.84 28.55
CA ASN A 155 -17.30 3.63 29.71
C ASN A 155 -16.88 5.11 29.63
N HIS A 156 -15.91 5.42 28.75
CA HIS A 156 -15.27 6.73 28.62
C HIS A 156 -15.15 7.16 27.16
N ARG A 157 -14.80 8.42 26.94
CA ARG A 157 -14.61 9.00 25.60
C ARG A 157 -13.42 8.35 24.90
N PHE A 158 -13.55 8.11 23.61
CA PHE A 158 -12.43 7.63 22.79
C PHE A 158 -11.77 8.81 22.10
N TYR A 159 -10.46 8.95 22.33
CA TYR A 159 -9.65 10.01 21.73
C TYR A 159 -8.82 9.52 20.54
N SER A 160 -8.56 8.22 20.46
CA SER A 160 -7.83 7.61 19.35
C SER A 160 -8.30 6.18 19.11
N VAL A 161 -8.27 5.78 17.85
CA VAL A 161 -8.51 4.41 17.39
C VAL A 161 -7.49 4.09 16.30
N ALA A 162 -6.98 2.86 16.29
CA ALA A 162 -6.06 2.37 15.26
C ALA A 162 -6.35 0.91 14.96
N PHE A 163 -6.41 0.54 13.68
CA PHE A 163 -6.46 -0.86 13.27
C PHE A 163 -5.11 -1.55 13.45
N SER A 164 -5.13 -2.83 13.80
CA SER A 164 -3.97 -3.70 13.65
C SER A 164 -3.65 -3.91 12.16
N PRO A 165 -2.40 -4.20 11.79
CA PRO A 165 -2.00 -4.43 10.40
C PRO A 165 -2.77 -5.55 9.69
N ASP A 166 -3.26 -6.54 10.45
CA ASP A 166 -4.09 -7.63 9.94
C ASP A 166 -5.60 -7.34 9.98
N ALA A 167 -5.99 -6.11 10.35
CA ALA A 167 -7.36 -5.62 10.49
C ALA A 167 -8.27 -6.40 11.46
N LYS A 168 -7.73 -7.33 12.26
CA LYS A 168 -8.53 -8.14 13.20
C LYS A 168 -8.81 -7.44 14.51
N LEU A 169 -7.93 -6.51 14.91
CA LEU A 169 -8.01 -5.79 16.17
C LEU A 169 -8.12 -4.28 15.92
N ILE A 170 -8.76 -3.61 16.88
CA ILE A 170 -8.67 -2.17 17.04
C ILE A 170 -8.05 -1.89 18.40
N ALA A 171 -7.05 -1.02 18.45
CA ALA A 171 -6.58 -0.40 19.67
C ALA A 171 -7.31 0.93 19.84
N SER A 172 -7.71 1.26 21.07
CA SER A 172 -8.32 2.55 21.39
C SER A 172 -7.64 3.21 22.59
N GLY A 173 -7.41 4.52 22.50
CA GLY A 173 -7.05 5.36 23.63
C GLY A 173 -8.29 6.02 24.24
N CYS A 174 -8.48 5.85 25.55
CA CYS A 174 -9.59 6.45 26.29
C CYS A 174 -9.11 7.30 27.48
N GLY A 175 -10.01 8.15 27.99
CA GLY A 175 -9.77 8.96 29.18
C GLY A 175 -10.64 10.20 29.25
N GLY A 176 -10.15 11.26 29.90
CA GLY A 176 -10.70 12.61 29.75
C GLY A 176 -10.29 13.58 30.86
N TYR A 177 -10.18 14.87 30.50
CA TYR A 177 -9.83 15.98 31.43
C TYR A 177 -10.70 16.06 32.69
N LEU A 178 -11.95 15.62 32.58
CA LEU A 178 -12.95 15.71 33.64
C LEU A 178 -13.23 14.37 34.33
N SER A 179 -12.61 13.27 33.85
CA SER A 179 -12.77 11.96 34.47
C SER A 179 -11.90 11.89 35.71
N ARG A 180 -12.53 11.89 36.90
CA ARG A 180 -11.84 11.62 38.17
C ARG A 180 -11.53 10.14 38.38
N ASP A 181 -11.94 9.28 37.46
CA ASP A 181 -11.65 7.85 37.49
C ASP A 181 -10.28 7.58 36.84
N PRO A 182 -9.24 7.23 37.60
CA PRO A 182 -7.93 6.91 37.05
C PRO A 182 -7.96 5.66 36.17
N SER A 183 -8.99 4.80 36.31
CA SER A 183 -9.17 3.63 35.46
C SER A 183 -9.67 3.99 34.05
N ALA A 184 -10.05 5.25 33.81
CA ALA A 184 -10.45 5.75 32.50
C ALA A 184 -9.28 5.90 31.52
N ASN A 185 -8.06 6.04 32.02
CA ASN A 185 -6.88 6.39 31.24
C ASN A 185 -6.15 5.11 30.81
N SER A 186 -6.65 4.47 29.75
CA SER A 186 -6.15 3.16 29.34
C SER A 186 -6.14 2.99 27.83
N VAL A 187 -5.39 1.98 27.38
CA VAL A 187 -5.48 1.44 26.03
C VAL A 187 -6.33 0.17 26.08
N GLN A 188 -7.26 0.00 25.16
CA GLN A 188 -8.11 -1.19 25.08
C GLN A 188 -8.02 -1.80 23.68
N LEU A 189 -7.96 -3.13 23.62
CA LEU A 189 -8.05 -3.90 22.38
C LEU A 189 -9.46 -4.45 22.16
N TRP A 190 -9.91 -4.39 20.91
CA TRP A 190 -11.24 -4.81 20.48
C TRP A 190 -11.13 -5.78 19.30
N ASP A 191 -11.91 -6.85 19.32
CA ASP A 191 -12.02 -7.80 18.21
C ASP A 191 -13.00 -7.23 17.18
N VAL A 192 -12.54 -7.05 15.94
CA VAL A 192 -13.34 -6.46 14.86
C VAL A 192 -14.48 -7.37 14.43
N GLN A 193 -14.30 -8.69 14.50
CA GLN A 193 -15.32 -9.65 14.08
C GLN A 193 -16.34 -9.90 15.19
N LYS A 194 -15.88 -10.08 16.44
CA LYS A 194 -16.75 -10.37 17.58
C LYS A 194 -17.41 -9.13 18.16
N MET A 195 -16.90 -7.95 17.84
CA MET A 195 -17.37 -6.66 18.37
C MET A 195 -17.34 -6.61 19.90
N THR A 196 -16.26 -7.12 20.50
CA THR A 196 -16.06 -7.16 21.96
C THR A 196 -14.60 -6.86 22.33
N ALA A 197 -14.38 -6.46 23.58
CA ALA A 197 -13.02 -6.31 24.11
C ALA A 197 -12.31 -7.68 24.17
N THR A 198 -11.07 -7.75 23.68
CA THR A 198 -10.27 -9.00 23.67
C THR A 198 -9.49 -9.22 24.96
N SER A 199 -9.17 -8.14 25.66
CA SER A 199 -8.33 -8.15 26.85
C SER A 199 -8.89 -7.22 27.93
N ASN A 200 -8.31 -7.27 29.13
CA ASN A 200 -8.48 -6.17 30.08
C ASN A 200 -7.80 -4.89 29.52
N PRO A 201 -8.25 -3.69 29.96
CA PRO A 201 -7.60 -2.44 29.57
C PRO A 201 -6.15 -2.39 30.05
N PHE A 202 -5.24 -1.94 29.20
CA PHE A 202 -3.84 -1.73 29.52
C PHE A 202 -3.73 -0.48 30.39
N LYS A 203 -3.39 -0.69 31.67
CA LYS A 203 -3.31 0.36 32.69
C LYS A 203 -1.86 0.77 32.90
N GLY A 204 -1.64 2.07 33.03
CA GLY A 204 -0.31 2.62 33.35
C GLY A 204 -0.20 4.12 33.08
N HIS A 205 -1.00 4.66 32.17
CA HIS A 205 -1.12 6.10 31.99
C HIS A 205 -1.93 6.75 33.11
N THR A 206 -1.51 7.94 33.56
CA THR A 206 -2.22 8.72 34.59
C THR A 206 -3.06 9.85 34.00
N GLY A 207 -2.95 10.09 32.70
CA GLY A 207 -3.72 11.08 31.94
C GLY A 207 -4.38 10.46 30.70
N ALA A 208 -5.29 11.20 30.07
CA ALA A 208 -6.02 10.71 28.89
C ALA A 208 -5.06 10.27 27.78
N VAL A 209 -5.35 9.13 27.16
CA VAL A 209 -4.56 8.60 26.05
C VAL A 209 -5.04 9.23 24.74
N ASN A 210 -4.24 10.14 24.18
CA ASN A 210 -4.61 10.97 23.04
C ASN A 210 -4.40 10.29 21.69
N SER A 211 -3.45 9.34 21.62
CA SER A 211 -3.07 8.68 20.38
C SER A 211 -2.58 7.27 20.68
N VAL A 212 -3.02 6.31 19.88
CA VAL A 212 -2.54 4.92 19.87
C VAL A 212 -2.18 4.52 18.45
N GLN A 213 -1.11 3.75 18.28
CA GLN A 213 -0.69 3.25 16.97
C GLN A 213 -0.06 1.86 17.08
N PHE A 214 -0.41 0.96 16.17
CA PHE A 214 0.22 -0.36 16.08
C PHE A 214 1.59 -0.28 15.39
N SER A 215 2.52 -1.15 15.79
CA SER A 215 3.69 -1.46 14.97
C SER A 215 3.27 -2.26 13.73
N LEU A 216 4.06 -2.20 12.64
CA LEU A 216 3.73 -2.90 11.38
C LEU A 216 3.58 -4.43 11.52
N ASN A 217 4.25 -5.03 12.49
CA ASN A 217 4.12 -6.47 12.77
C ASN A 217 2.92 -6.80 13.68
N GLY A 218 2.18 -5.81 14.18
CA GLY A 218 1.00 -5.98 15.02
C GLY A 218 1.26 -6.42 16.46
N TYR A 219 2.51 -6.71 16.84
CA TYR A 219 2.84 -7.21 18.18
C TYR A 219 2.95 -6.13 19.25
N ARG A 220 3.06 -4.86 18.85
CA ARG A 220 3.20 -3.73 19.78
C ARG A 220 2.20 -2.63 19.48
N VAL A 221 1.79 -1.91 20.53
CA VAL A 221 1.04 -0.66 20.42
C VAL A 221 1.82 0.43 21.14
N ALA A 222 2.03 1.58 20.52
CA ALA A 222 2.51 2.78 21.17
C ALA A 222 1.32 3.65 21.59
N SER A 223 1.43 4.32 22.73
CA SER A 223 0.42 5.26 23.21
C SER A 223 1.03 6.54 23.75
N ALA A 224 0.42 7.67 23.42
CA ALA A 224 0.78 9.01 23.90
C ALA A 224 -0.33 9.57 24.81
N SER A 225 0.06 10.27 25.88
CA SER A 225 -0.88 10.69 26.92
C SER A 225 -0.63 12.11 27.45
N ASN A 226 -1.69 12.67 28.05
CA ASN A 226 -1.63 13.89 28.86
C ASN A 226 -0.79 13.75 30.14
N ASP A 227 -0.32 12.55 30.49
CA ASP A 227 0.67 12.39 31.57
C ASP A 227 2.10 12.69 31.15
N THR A 228 2.29 13.30 29.97
CA THR A 228 3.57 13.68 29.36
C THR A 228 4.44 12.48 28.96
N THR A 229 3.91 11.25 29.02
CA THR A 229 4.65 10.04 28.69
C THR A 229 4.17 9.33 27.44
N ILE A 230 5.08 8.57 26.84
CA ILE A 230 4.77 7.56 25.82
C ILE A 230 5.04 6.18 26.42
N ARG A 231 4.18 5.21 26.10
CA ARG A 231 4.35 3.80 26.47
C ARG A 231 4.20 2.91 25.26
N VAL A 232 4.97 1.82 25.23
CA VAL A 232 4.83 0.75 24.24
C VAL A 232 4.38 -0.51 24.95
N TRP A 233 3.32 -1.12 24.46
CA TRP A 233 2.65 -2.27 25.05
C TRP A 233 2.87 -3.51 24.18
N ASP A 234 3.03 -4.65 24.81
CA ASP A 234 2.89 -5.96 24.18
C ASP A 234 1.40 -6.26 23.98
N VAL A 235 1.00 -6.56 22.75
CA VAL A 235 -0.41 -6.78 22.38
C VAL A 235 -0.96 -8.07 22.97
N GLU A 236 -0.14 -9.12 23.09
CA GLU A 236 -0.57 -10.43 23.61
C GLU A 236 -0.71 -10.39 25.14
N ARG A 237 0.25 -9.76 25.81
CA ARG A 237 0.34 -9.74 27.28
C ARG A 237 -0.34 -8.54 27.94
N GLY A 238 -0.55 -7.47 27.18
CA GLY A 238 -1.10 -6.21 27.70
C GLY A 238 -0.21 -5.48 28.71
N MET A 239 1.09 -5.73 28.65
CA MET A 239 2.08 -5.13 29.56
C MET A 239 2.95 -4.12 28.84
N THR A 240 3.40 -3.08 29.55
CA THR A 240 4.38 -2.14 29.02
C THR A 240 5.72 -2.86 28.79
N VAL A 241 6.23 -2.81 27.56
CA VAL A 241 7.54 -3.36 27.16
C VAL A 241 8.61 -2.27 27.01
N VAL A 242 8.21 -1.04 26.66
CA VAL A 242 9.13 0.11 26.57
C VAL A 242 8.43 1.34 27.16
N GLY A 243 9.17 2.13 27.93
CA GLY A 243 8.67 3.31 28.64
C GLY A 243 8.39 3.09 30.13
N PRO A 244 7.87 4.12 30.84
CA PRO A 244 7.41 5.39 30.31
C PRO A 244 8.55 6.26 29.75
N LEU A 245 8.37 6.76 28.52
CA LEU A 245 9.27 7.72 27.89
C LEU A 245 8.84 9.13 28.30
N ASN A 246 9.63 9.83 29.11
CA ASN A 246 9.18 10.98 29.90
C ASN A 246 10.00 12.26 29.67
N GLU A 247 10.60 12.42 28.49
CA GLU A 247 11.38 13.62 28.17
C GLU A 247 10.54 14.80 27.67
N HIS A 248 9.29 14.58 27.25
CA HIS A 248 8.38 15.68 26.92
C HIS A 248 7.98 16.44 28.20
N THR A 249 7.95 17.77 28.12
CA THR A 249 7.66 18.62 29.29
C THR A 249 6.18 18.97 29.43
N ASP A 250 5.36 18.58 28.46
CA ASP A 250 3.92 18.77 28.44
C ASP A 250 3.22 17.60 27.71
N TRP A 251 1.89 17.64 27.58
CA TRP A 251 1.05 16.56 27.06
C TRP A 251 1.48 16.07 25.69
N VAL A 252 1.67 14.74 25.58
CA VAL A 252 1.97 14.11 24.30
C VAL A 252 0.67 13.85 23.56
N ARG A 253 0.55 14.43 22.36
CA ARG A 253 -0.70 14.47 21.59
C ARG A 253 -0.79 13.40 20.53
N SER A 254 0.33 13.03 19.91
CA SER A 254 0.37 12.05 18.85
C SER A 254 1.68 11.25 18.89
N VAL A 255 1.58 9.98 18.51
CA VAL A 255 2.70 9.05 18.39
C VAL A 255 2.53 8.23 17.12
N ASP A 256 3.63 7.92 16.46
CA ASP A 256 3.64 7.05 15.29
C ASP A 256 4.90 6.17 15.25
N PHE A 257 4.80 5.00 14.62
CA PHE A 257 5.94 4.11 14.39
C PHE A 257 6.56 4.37 13.02
N SER A 258 7.88 4.26 12.93
CA SER A 258 8.54 4.24 11.62
C SER A 258 8.09 3.01 10.82
N PRO A 259 8.13 3.06 9.47
CA PRO A 259 7.70 1.95 8.61
C PRO A 259 8.48 0.63 8.81
N ASP A 260 9.70 0.70 9.33
CA ASP A 260 10.51 -0.48 9.69
C ASP A 260 10.30 -0.93 11.16
N GLY A 261 9.50 -0.18 11.93
CA GLY A 261 9.23 -0.40 13.35
C GLY A 261 10.42 -0.18 14.29
N SER A 262 11.53 0.40 13.79
CA SER A 262 12.74 0.61 14.58
C SER A 262 12.69 1.87 15.44
N GLN A 263 11.88 2.85 15.05
CA GLN A 263 11.80 4.17 15.68
C GLN A 263 10.34 4.54 15.99
N ILE A 264 10.19 5.46 16.93
CA ILE A 264 8.92 6.11 17.28
C ILE A 264 9.12 7.62 17.15
N VAL A 265 8.16 8.33 16.58
CA VAL A 265 8.08 9.79 16.64
C VAL A 265 6.91 10.18 17.53
N SER A 266 7.09 11.24 18.31
CA SER A 266 6.05 11.84 19.13
C SER A 266 6.05 13.34 19.00
N CYS A 267 4.89 13.95 19.23
CA CYS A 267 4.75 15.41 19.32
C CYS A 267 3.94 15.82 20.56
N SER A 268 4.23 17.01 21.10
CA SER A 268 3.69 17.47 22.37
C SER A 268 3.17 18.92 22.34
N HIS A 269 2.40 19.26 23.37
CA HIS A 269 2.08 20.64 23.75
C HIS A 269 3.32 21.49 24.06
N ASP A 270 4.46 20.88 24.36
CA ASP A 270 5.73 21.60 24.58
C ASP A 270 6.31 22.25 23.30
N GLY A 271 5.65 22.07 22.14
CA GLY A 271 6.06 22.65 20.86
C GLY A 271 7.18 21.87 20.16
N THR A 272 7.55 20.69 20.67
CA THR A 272 8.63 19.86 20.11
C THR A 272 8.13 18.53 19.57
N LEU A 273 8.83 18.01 18.56
CA LEU A 273 8.77 16.60 18.20
C LEU A 273 10.01 15.89 18.76
N ARG A 274 9.86 14.62 19.12
CA ARG A 274 10.97 13.78 19.58
C ARG A 274 10.96 12.43 18.85
N LEU A 275 12.15 11.92 18.60
CA LEU A 275 12.38 10.62 17.99
C LEU A 275 12.95 9.68 19.05
N TRP A 276 12.54 8.42 19.04
CA TRP A 276 12.88 7.42 20.04
C TRP A 276 13.25 6.10 19.39
N ASP A 277 14.17 5.36 20.01
CA ASP A 277 14.41 3.97 19.67
C ASP A 277 13.24 3.11 20.18
N ALA A 278 12.59 2.37 19.27
CA ALA A 278 11.40 1.58 19.60
C ALA A 278 11.69 0.33 20.45
N ARG A 279 12.96 -0.09 20.57
CA ARG A 279 13.39 -1.24 21.36
C ARG A 279 13.88 -0.83 22.74
N GLU A 280 14.72 0.20 22.82
CA GLU A 280 15.35 0.64 24.05
C GLU A 280 14.62 1.81 24.73
N GLY A 281 13.79 2.55 23.99
CA GLY A 281 13.11 3.74 24.50
C GLY A 281 14.03 4.95 24.68
N ARG A 282 15.23 4.95 24.13
CA ARG A 282 16.14 6.10 24.24
C ARG A 282 15.75 7.18 23.24
N PRO A 283 15.81 8.46 23.61
CA PRO A 283 15.67 9.54 22.64
C PRO A 283 16.81 9.50 21.61
N ILE A 284 16.48 9.66 20.33
CA ILE A 284 17.41 9.70 19.21
C ILE A 284 17.59 11.15 18.78
N GLY A 285 18.79 11.70 19.02
CA GLY A 285 19.12 13.07 18.67
C GLY A 285 18.43 14.13 19.55
N ASN A 286 18.47 15.37 19.10
CA ASN A 286 17.83 16.50 19.79
C ASN A 286 16.34 16.60 19.41
N PRO A 287 15.52 17.25 20.25
CA PRO A 287 14.15 17.60 19.88
C PRO A 287 14.10 18.44 18.59
N TYR A 288 13.05 18.23 17.81
CA TYR A 288 12.79 18.98 16.59
C TYR A 288 12.03 20.24 16.98
N GLU A 289 12.74 21.37 16.98
CA GLU A 289 12.21 22.67 17.37
C GLU A 289 11.83 23.48 16.13
N GLY A 290 10.68 24.16 16.20
CA GLY A 290 10.29 25.13 15.16
C GLY A 290 8.83 25.53 15.22
N HIS A 291 7.92 24.64 15.65
CA HIS A 291 6.55 25.03 15.96
C HIS A 291 6.54 26.05 17.10
N THR A 292 5.73 27.11 16.95
CA THR A 292 5.67 28.21 17.94
C THR A 292 4.58 28.02 19.00
N ASP A 293 3.85 26.92 18.92
CA ASP A 293 2.76 26.54 19.82
C ASP A 293 2.60 25.00 19.79
N CYS A 294 1.66 24.48 20.57
CA CYS A 294 1.33 23.08 20.73
C CYS A 294 1.22 22.30 19.42
N ILE A 295 1.77 21.09 19.37
CA ILE A 295 1.65 20.19 18.22
C ILE A 295 0.57 19.15 18.51
N HIS A 296 -0.30 18.88 17.53
CA HIS A 296 -1.45 17.99 17.70
C HIS A 296 -1.30 16.63 17.02
N SER A 297 -0.60 16.59 15.89
CA SER A 297 -0.49 15.37 15.09
C SER A 297 0.88 15.29 14.44
N VAL A 298 1.41 14.07 14.40
CA VAL A 298 2.64 13.71 13.69
C VAL A 298 2.41 12.42 12.91
N ALA A 299 3.04 12.29 11.75
CA ALA A 299 3.03 11.06 10.97
C ALA A 299 4.37 10.83 10.26
N PHE A 300 4.83 9.58 10.19
CA PHE A 300 5.96 9.19 9.37
C PHE A 300 5.59 9.13 7.88
N SER A 301 6.54 9.47 7.03
CA SER A 301 6.43 9.15 5.62
C SER A 301 6.51 7.62 5.42
N PRO A 302 5.88 7.05 4.38
CA PRO A 302 5.92 5.60 4.12
C PRO A 302 7.33 5.02 3.93
N ARG A 303 8.32 5.88 3.64
CA ARG A 303 9.74 5.49 3.51
C ARG A 303 10.55 5.72 4.78
N GLY A 304 9.98 6.32 5.83
CA GLY A 304 10.66 6.60 7.09
C GLY A 304 11.77 7.64 6.98
N THR A 305 11.77 8.47 5.93
CA THR A 305 12.80 9.50 5.69
C THR A 305 12.40 10.88 6.21
N TYR A 306 11.09 11.12 6.29
CA TYR A 306 10.52 12.39 6.73
C TYR A 306 9.42 12.16 7.77
N VAL A 307 9.16 13.19 8.57
CA VAL A 307 7.95 13.29 9.38
C VAL A 307 7.20 14.56 9.03
N VAL A 308 5.88 14.52 9.14
CA VAL A 308 5.02 15.70 9.00
C VAL A 308 4.34 15.97 10.32
N SER A 309 4.19 17.25 10.67
CA SER A 309 3.47 17.68 11.87
C SER A 309 2.50 18.82 11.61
N GLY A 310 1.42 18.88 12.39
CA GLY A 310 0.46 19.97 12.41
C GLY A 310 0.20 20.47 13.84
N GLY A 311 0.09 21.79 14.01
CA GLY A 311 -0.04 22.40 15.34
C GLY A 311 -0.95 23.62 15.43
N ASN A 312 -1.00 24.18 16.64
CA ASN A 312 -1.75 25.37 17.01
C ASN A 312 -1.21 26.67 16.40
N ASP A 313 0.05 26.64 15.95
CA ASP A 313 0.63 27.72 15.15
C ASP A 313 0.03 27.80 13.74
N LYS A 314 -0.95 26.94 13.42
CA LYS A 314 -1.72 26.89 12.17
C LYS A 314 -0.90 26.41 10.98
N THR A 315 0.28 25.85 11.25
CA THR A 315 1.21 25.41 10.22
C THR A 315 1.24 23.89 10.12
N VAL A 316 1.53 23.41 8.91
CA VAL A 316 1.98 22.03 8.67
C VAL A 316 3.46 22.09 8.31
N ARG A 317 4.28 21.27 8.97
CA ARG A 317 5.74 21.27 8.79
C ARG A 317 6.23 19.91 8.38
N LEU A 318 7.17 19.88 7.43
CA LEU A 318 7.86 18.68 6.98
C LEU A 318 9.28 18.69 7.54
N TRP A 319 9.73 17.58 8.12
CA TRP A 319 11.03 17.45 8.76
C TRP A 319 11.81 16.27 8.19
N ASP A 320 13.11 16.45 8.00
CA ASP A 320 14.05 15.39 7.63
C ASP A 320 14.56 14.73 8.92
N ILE A 321 14.31 13.43 9.06
CA ILE A 321 14.64 12.65 10.26
C ILE A 321 16.16 12.54 10.44
N ARG A 322 16.91 12.40 9.35
CA ARG A 322 18.37 12.20 9.40
C ARG A 322 19.09 13.44 9.88
N THR A 323 18.60 14.62 9.51
CA THR A 323 19.23 15.90 9.80
C THR A 323 18.62 16.62 10.99
N GLY A 324 17.40 16.24 11.41
CA GLY A 324 16.66 16.93 12.46
C GLY A 324 16.11 18.30 12.04
N ARG A 325 16.13 18.63 10.74
CA ARG A 325 15.79 19.97 10.25
C ARG A 325 14.44 20.01 9.57
N GLN A 326 13.76 21.14 9.72
CA GLN A 326 12.60 21.47 8.92
C GLN A 326 13.00 21.65 7.44
N VAL A 327 12.29 20.97 6.56
CA VAL A 327 12.47 21.01 5.10
C VAL A 327 11.50 22.00 4.48
N GLU A 328 10.21 21.91 4.84
CA GLU A 328 9.15 22.77 4.31
C GLU A 328 8.19 23.23 5.41
N LEU A 329 7.55 24.37 5.15
CA LEU A 329 6.53 25.02 5.98
C LEU A 329 5.31 25.34 5.12
N PHE A 330 4.13 24.92 5.55
CA PHE A 330 2.87 25.20 4.88
C PHE A 330 1.97 26.04 5.79
N GLU A 331 1.70 27.29 5.38
CA GLU A 331 0.84 28.25 6.08
C GLU A 331 -0.52 28.38 5.39
N GLU A 332 -1.23 27.26 5.27
CA GLU A 332 -2.48 27.20 4.46
C GLU A 332 -3.76 27.29 5.29
N HIS A 333 -3.68 26.89 6.55
CA HIS A 333 -4.81 26.89 7.45
C HIS A 333 -4.95 28.24 8.17
N SER A 334 -6.19 28.69 8.36
CA SER A 334 -6.47 29.92 9.11
C SER A 334 -6.61 29.71 10.62
N ASP A 335 -6.62 28.45 11.06
CA ASP A 335 -6.81 28.03 12.45
C ASP A 335 -6.01 26.73 12.75
N TRP A 336 -6.11 26.22 13.99
CA TRP A 336 -5.32 25.07 14.48
C TRP A 336 -5.39 23.86 13.57
N VAL A 337 -4.25 23.21 13.32
CA VAL A 337 -4.19 21.96 12.56
C VAL A 337 -4.25 20.79 13.55
N HIS A 338 -5.33 20.01 13.49
CA HIS A 338 -5.55 18.92 14.43
C HIS A 338 -4.98 17.58 13.97
N SER A 339 -4.92 17.35 12.66
CA SER A 339 -4.51 16.05 12.11
C SER A 339 -3.75 16.23 10.81
N VAL A 340 -2.68 15.44 10.66
CA VAL A 340 -1.90 15.32 9.43
C VAL A 340 -1.73 13.85 9.08
N ALA A 341 -1.67 13.53 7.79
CA ALA A 341 -1.43 12.18 7.31
C ALA A 341 -0.64 12.20 6.01
N PHE A 342 0.28 11.25 5.84
CA PHE A 342 0.90 11.00 4.54
C PHE A 342 0.02 10.10 3.67
N SER A 343 0.04 10.34 2.36
CA SER A 343 -0.48 9.35 1.43
C SER A 343 0.40 8.10 1.42
N PRO A 344 -0.15 6.91 1.11
CA PRO A 344 0.63 5.67 1.02
C PRO A 344 1.81 5.72 0.03
N CYS A 345 1.72 6.57 -1.00
CA CYS A 345 2.81 6.80 -1.96
C CYS A 345 3.86 7.81 -1.48
N GLY A 346 3.60 8.54 -0.38
CA GLY A 346 4.50 9.53 0.20
C GLY A 346 4.61 10.84 -0.59
N GLN A 347 3.78 11.05 -1.60
CA GLN A 347 3.80 12.27 -2.45
C GLN A 347 2.84 13.35 -2.00
N HIS A 348 1.88 13.00 -1.14
CA HIS A 348 0.87 13.91 -0.65
C HIS A 348 0.82 13.92 0.87
N VAL A 349 0.50 15.08 1.43
CA VAL A 349 0.15 15.28 2.83
C VAL A 349 -1.27 15.78 2.88
N ALA A 350 -2.11 15.16 3.68
CA ALA A 350 -3.43 15.68 4.03
C ALA A 350 -3.38 16.34 5.41
N SER A 351 -4.10 17.44 5.59
CA SER A 351 -4.26 18.12 6.87
C SER A 351 -5.72 18.49 7.13
N GLY A 352 -6.17 18.27 8.37
CA GLY A 352 -7.49 18.67 8.88
C GLY A 352 -7.36 19.72 9.99
N SER A 353 -8.21 20.73 9.96
CA SER A 353 -8.09 21.91 10.84
C SER A 353 -9.41 22.37 11.46
N ALA A 354 -9.29 23.14 12.54
CA ALA A 354 -10.36 23.94 13.15
C ALA A 354 -10.99 24.97 12.19
N ASP A 355 -10.31 25.32 11.10
CA ASP A 355 -10.88 26.14 10.02
C ASP A 355 -11.90 25.39 9.15
N ARG A 356 -12.22 24.14 9.52
CA ARG A 356 -13.22 23.24 8.91
C ARG A 356 -12.80 22.68 7.56
N LYS A 357 -11.53 22.85 7.16
CA LYS A 357 -11.02 22.39 5.88
C LYS A 357 -10.19 21.12 6.01
N VAL A 358 -10.24 20.35 4.94
CA VAL A 358 -9.24 19.32 4.62
C VAL A 358 -8.42 19.86 3.45
N ILE A 359 -7.10 19.91 3.59
CA ILE A 359 -6.18 20.35 2.55
C ILE A 359 -5.29 19.17 2.16
N ILE A 360 -5.11 18.93 0.86
CA ILE A 360 -4.09 18.00 0.36
C ILE A 360 -2.99 18.81 -0.33
N ARG A 361 -1.77 18.61 0.13
CA ARG A 361 -0.56 19.21 -0.43
C ARG A 361 0.23 18.17 -1.20
N ASN A 362 0.61 18.50 -2.44
CA ASN A 362 1.61 17.75 -3.17
C ASN A 362 3.01 18.25 -2.74
N ILE A 363 3.82 17.36 -2.19
CA ILE A 363 5.16 17.68 -1.67
C ILE A 363 6.26 17.27 -2.66
N THR A 364 5.95 17.05 -3.94
CA THR A 364 6.87 16.49 -4.94
C THR A 364 7.66 17.55 -5.71
N ARG A 365 7.32 18.86 -5.63
CA ARG A 365 7.78 19.88 -6.59
C ARG A 365 8.78 20.95 -6.11
N GLN A 366 9.22 21.00 -4.85
CA GLN A 366 10.11 22.10 -4.38
C GLN A 366 11.40 21.63 -3.68
N TYR A 367 12.15 20.76 -4.36
CA TYR A 367 13.45 20.27 -3.87
C TYR A 367 14.67 20.95 -4.56
N PRO A 368 15.18 22.12 -4.09
CA PRO A 368 16.53 22.57 -4.46
C PRO A 368 17.55 21.76 -3.65
N GLY A 369 17.86 20.60 -4.19
CA GLY A 369 18.59 19.49 -3.58
C GLY A 369 18.39 18.18 -4.35
N ALA A 370 17.44 18.18 -5.30
CA ALA A 370 17.19 17.13 -6.30
C ALA A 370 18.29 17.02 -7.37
N ALA A 371 19.56 17.03 -6.96
CA ALA A 371 20.66 16.43 -7.71
C ALA A 371 20.95 15.05 -7.13
N ASN A 372 19.91 14.21 -7.02
CA ASN A 372 20.03 12.76 -7.03
C ASN A 372 18.68 12.16 -7.46
N PRO A 373 18.59 11.38 -8.57
CA PRO A 373 17.33 11.21 -9.31
C PRO A 373 16.37 10.15 -8.76
N LEU A 374 16.46 9.76 -7.49
CA LEU A 374 15.86 8.51 -7.01
C LEU A 374 14.92 8.74 -5.81
N GLY A 375 13.77 9.37 -6.08
CA GLY A 375 12.56 9.22 -5.26
C GLY A 375 11.76 7.99 -5.69
N PRO A 376 10.78 7.49 -4.90
CA PRO A 376 9.88 6.43 -5.36
C PRO A 376 9.02 6.97 -6.51
N GLN A 377 9.42 6.66 -7.73
CA GLN A 377 8.70 7.08 -8.91
C GLN A 377 7.48 6.15 -9.09
N ILE A 378 6.28 6.74 -9.07
CA ILE A 378 5.04 6.04 -9.40
C ILE A 378 5.08 5.73 -10.89
N ILE A 379 5.10 4.44 -11.23
CA ILE A 379 5.05 4.00 -12.63
C ILE A 379 3.65 4.25 -13.16
N SER A 380 3.47 5.33 -13.94
CA SER A 380 2.22 5.74 -14.59
C SER A 380 2.14 5.19 -16.02
N SER A 381 0.94 5.08 -16.60
CA SER A 381 0.77 4.65 -18.01
C SER A 381 1.31 5.63 -19.03
N GLN A 382 1.68 6.84 -18.60
CA GLN A 382 2.23 7.88 -19.46
C GLN A 382 3.76 7.95 -19.39
N MET A 383 4.41 7.08 -18.59
CA MET A 383 5.86 7.06 -18.47
C MET A 383 6.54 6.39 -19.65
N SER A 384 7.63 6.99 -20.11
CA SER A 384 8.52 6.36 -21.09
C SER A 384 9.27 5.18 -20.46
N THR A 385 9.75 4.26 -21.30
CA THR A 385 10.56 3.12 -20.89
C THR A 385 11.79 3.54 -20.06
N GLN A 386 12.40 4.68 -20.39
CA GLN A 386 13.52 5.26 -19.64
C GLN A 386 13.08 5.73 -18.24
N GLN A 387 11.93 6.38 -18.12
CA GLN A 387 11.42 6.80 -16.81
C GLN A 387 11.15 5.59 -15.91
N ILE A 388 10.55 4.52 -16.46
CA ILE A 388 10.31 3.27 -15.72
C ILE A 388 11.63 2.63 -15.27
N PHE A 389 12.65 2.65 -16.11
CA PHE A 389 13.99 2.18 -15.77
C PHE A 389 14.59 3.00 -14.62
N ASP A 390 14.49 4.32 -14.67
CA ASP A 390 14.95 5.23 -13.60
C ASP A 390 14.15 5.00 -12.30
N CYS A 391 12.85 4.66 -12.37
CA CYS A 391 12.04 4.26 -11.22
C CYS A 391 12.61 3.02 -10.53
N LEU A 392 12.92 1.99 -11.32
CA LEU A 392 13.34 0.67 -10.84
C LEU A 392 14.73 0.75 -10.20
N THR A 393 15.65 1.44 -10.86
CA THR A 393 16.99 1.70 -10.31
C THR A 393 16.91 2.55 -9.05
N GLY A 394 15.98 3.51 -9.00
CA GLY A 394 15.70 4.32 -7.81
C GLY A 394 15.05 3.61 -6.64
N ALA A 395 14.38 2.49 -6.92
CA ALA A 395 13.79 1.60 -5.92
C ALA A 395 14.78 0.53 -5.42
N GLY A 396 16.03 0.55 -5.90
CA GLY A 396 17.10 -0.34 -5.48
C GLY A 396 17.39 -1.51 -6.42
N CYS A 397 16.80 -1.56 -7.62
CA CYS A 397 17.22 -2.52 -8.65
C CYS A 397 18.60 -2.11 -9.21
N THR A 398 19.49 -3.07 -9.43
CA THR A 398 20.81 -2.79 -10.01
C THR A 398 20.68 -2.37 -11.49
N ASP A 399 21.28 -1.24 -11.85
CA ASP A 399 21.49 -0.85 -13.24
C ASP A 399 22.68 -1.63 -13.85
N LEU A 400 22.41 -2.45 -14.86
CA LEU A 400 23.44 -3.23 -15.57
C LEU A 400 23.83 -2.63 -16.94
N SER A 401 23.31 -1.46 -17.30
CA SER A 401 23.62 -0.77 -18.56
C SER A 401 25.09 -0.41 -18.69
N SER A 402 25.79 -0.18 -17.57
CA SER A 402 27.24 0.09 -17.55
C SER A 402 28.12 -1.16 -17.52
N GLN A 403 27.53 -2.33 -17.23
CA GLN A 403 28.25 -3.60 -17.04
C GLN A 403 28.18 -4.51 -18.28
N MET A 404 27.51 -4.03 -19.34
CA MET A 404 27.27 -4.78 -20.56
C MET A 404 27.20 -3.83 -21.75
N ASP A 405 27.62 -4.29 -22.93
CA ASP A 405 27.36 -3.57 -24.17
C ASP A 405 25.85 -3.58 -24.45
N THR A 406 25.19 -2.43 -24.26
CA THR A 406 23.75 -2.26 -24.43
C THR A 406 23.29 -2.42 -25.87
N ARG A 407 24.20 -2.23 -26.84
CA ARG A 407 23.86 -2.34 -28.27
C ARG A 407 23.87 -3.77 -28.77
N GLN A 408 24.75 -4.61 -28.18
CA GLN A 408 24.84 -6.06 -28.34
C GLN A 408 24.34 -6.55 -29.73
N GLU A 409 25.01 -6.12 -30.80
CA GLU A 409 24.70 -6.56 -32.19
C GLU A 409 24.79 -8.10 -32.34
N THR A 410 25.43 -8.77 -31.38
CA THR A 410 25.65 -10.22 -31.31
C THR A 410 24.74 -10.97 -30.35
N ALA A 411 23.73 -10.34 -29.73
CA ALA A 411 22.78 -11.05 -28.88
C ALA A 411 21.94 -12.02 -29.73
N ILE A 412 21.81 -13.26 -29.29
CA ILE A 412 21.05 -14.31 -29.99
C ILE A 412 19.70 -14.46 -29.28
N ILE A 413 18.60 -14.42 -30.03
CA ILE A 413 17.27 -14.75 -29.53
C ILE A 413 17.29 -16.21 -29.08
N ALA A 414 17.12 -16.44 -27.78
CA ALA A 414 17.05 -17.77 -27.19
C ALA A 414 15.63 -18.34 -27.26
N SER A 415 14.61 -17.49 -27.08
CA SER A 415 13.20 -17.83 -27.24
C SER A 415 12.34 -16.57 -27.42
N GLY A 416 11.22 -16.67 -28.16
CA GLY A 416 10.28 -15.57 -28.39
C GLY A 416 8.90 -15.91 -27.82
N GLY A 417 8.36 -15.04 -26.96
CA GLY A 417 7.03 -15.17 -26.35
C GLY A 417 6.21 -13.87 -26.47
N GLY A 418 4.94 -13.93 -26.04
CA GLY A 418 3.97 -12.82 -26.20
C GLY A 418 4.34 -11.50 -25.49
N PHE A 419 5.18 -11.57 -24.45
CA PHE A 419 5.60 -10.41 -23.64
C PHE A 419 7.02 -9.89 -23.94
N GLY A 420 7.79 -10.55 -24.81
CA GLY A 420 9.17 -10.15 -25.11
C GLY A 420 10.06 -11.29 -25.59
N ASP A 421 11.22 -10.92 -26.14
CA ASP A 421 12.26 -11.85 -26.56
C ASP A 421 13.25 -12.08 -25.41
N ILE A 422 13.63 -13.34 -25.18
CA ILE A 422 14.73 -13.69 -24.27
C ILE A 422 16.01 -13.72 -25.08
N TRP A 423 16.97 -12.88 -24.72
CA TRP A 423 18.28 -12.79 -25.33
C TRP A 423 19.32 -13.38 -24.39
N LYS A 424 20.32 -14.05 -24.98
CA LYS A 424 21.53 -14.41 -24.24
C LYS A 424 22.55 -13.27 -24.34
N GLY A 425 22.83 -12.63 -23.21
CA GLY A 425 23.82 -11.56 -23.09
C GLY A 425 25.12 -12.02 -22.42
N LYS A 426 26.12 -11.14 -22.46
CA LYS A 426 27.41 -11.33 -21.79
C LYS A 426 27.89 -10.03 -21.14
N LEU A 427 28.12 -10.05 -19.82
CA LEU A 427 28.69 -8.95 -19.04
C LEU A 427 30.18 -8.73 -19.40
N HIS A 428 30.71 -7.55 -19.10
CA HIS A 428 32.11 -7.19 -19.38
C HIS A 428 33.14 -8.08 -18.67
N ASP A 429 32.79 -8.62 -17.49
CA ASP A 429 33.61 -9.58 -16.73
C ASP A 429 33.60 -11.01 -17.33
N GLY A 430 32.76 -11.25 -18.35
CA GLY A 430 32.61 -12.52 -19.02
C GLY A 430 31.40 -13.35 -18.59
N GLY A 431 30.64 -12.92 -17.57
CA GLY A 431 29.43 -13.60 -17.09
C GLY A 431 28.33 -13.70 -18.14
N LYS A 432 27.69 -14.86 -18.27
CA LYS A 432 26.51 -15.04 -19.15
C LYS A 432 25.24 -14.64 -18.41
N VAL A 433 24.37 -13.90 -19.09
CA VAL A 433 23.08 -13.46 -18.54
C VAL A 433 21.93 -13.72 -19.51
N ALA A 434 20.73 -13.86 -18.98
CA ALA A 434 19.50 -13.85 -19.76
C ALA A 434 18.89 -12.44 -19.69
N ILE A 435 18.53 -11.87 -20.83
CA ILE A 435 17.89 -10.56 -20.93
C ILE A 435 16.48 -10.78 -21.48
N LYS A 436 15.46 -10.58 -20.66
CA LYS A 436 14.06 -10.59 -21.11
C LYS A 436 13.69 -9.15 -21.46
N ALA A 437 13.67 -8.83 -22.76
CA ALA A 437 13.43 -7.47 -23.25
C ALA A 437 11.95 -7.27 -23.65
N TRP A 438 11.32 -6.22 -23.12
CA TRP A 438 9.92 -5.90 -23.44
C TRP A 438 9.82 -5.12 -24.76
N ARG A 439 9.07 -5.65 -25.74
CA ARG A 439 8.90 -5.00 -27.06
C ARG A 439 8.10 -3.70 -26.94
N THR A 440 8.57 -2.64 -27.59
CA THR A 440 7.94 -1.30 -27.61
C THR A 440 6.59 -1.26 -28.35
N SER A 441 6.37 -2.13 -29.34
CA SER A 441 5.10 -2.22 -30.06
C SER A 441 3.93 -2.68 -29.18
N THR A 442 4.19 -3.39 -28.08
CA THR A 442 3.21 -3.76 -27.05
C THR A 442 3.04 -2.67 -25.98
N LEU A 443 3.95 -1.69 -25.90
CA LEU A 443 3.95 -0.58 -24.93
C LEU A 443 3.10 0.61 -25.37
N GLU A 444 3.01 0.90 -26.67
CA GLU A 444 2.15 1.97 -27.20
C GLU A 444 0.64 1.71 -27.00
N GLN A 445 0.26 0.47 -26.65
CA GLN A 445 -1.11 0.04 -26.32
C GLN A 445 -1.21 -0.66 -24.95
N CYS A 446 -0.21 -0.52 -24.08
CA CYS A 446 -0.18 -1.24 -22.81
C CYS A 446 -1.07 -0.56 -21.77
N ASP A 447 -2.06 -1.28 -21.26
CA ASP A 447 -2.87 -0.82 -20.12
C ASP A 447 -1.94 -0.52 -18.92
N TYR A 448 -2.20 0.60 -18.25
CA TYR A 448 -1.55 1.05 -17.02
C TYR A 448 -1.34 -0.08 -16.01
N LYS A 449 -2.31 -1.00 -15.92
CA LYS A 449 -2.32 -2.14 -15.01
C LYS A 449 -1.17 -3.11 -15.29
N THR A 450 -0.80 -3.33 -16.56
CA THR A 450 0.26 -4.25 -16.97
C THR A 450 1.65 -3.72 -16.63
N LEU A 451 1.86 -2.40 -16.80
CA LEU A 451 3.12 -1.73 -16.44
C LEU A 451 3.34 -1.68 -14.92
N LYS A 452 2.30 -1.31 -14.16
CA LYS A 452 2.35 -1.35 -12.69
C LYS A 452 2.58 -2.76 -12.17
N ARG A 453 1.98 -3.76 -12.81
CA ARG A 453 2.20 -5.18 -12.50
C ARG A 453 3.66 -5.57 -12.71
N ALA A 454 4.21 -5.38 -13.91
CA ALA A 454 5.58 -5.78 -14.24
C ALA A 454 6.64 -5.12 -13.34
N ALA A 455 6.41 -3.86 -12.96
CA ALA A 455 7.31 -3.17 -12.06
C ALA A 455 7.23 -3.63 -10.61
N ARG A 456 6.02 -3.98 -10.13
CA ARG A 456 5.81 -4.59 -8.82
C ARG A 456 6.47 -5.97 -8.77
N GLU A 457 6.32 -6.75 -9.83
CA GLU A 457 6.98 -8.06 -10.00
C GLU A 457 8.50 -7.92 -9.89
N LEU A 458 9.10 -6.98 -10.61
CA LEU A 458 10.52 -6.67 -10.54
C LEU A 458 10.98 -6.23 -9.15
N PHE A 459 10.19 -5.38 -8.48
CA PHE A 459 10.54 -4.89 -7.15
C PHE A 459 10.63 -6.01 -6.12
N TYR A 460 9.66 -6.93 -6.11
CA TYR A 460 9.69 -8.08 -5.20
C TYR A 460 10.75 -9.09 -5.61
N TRP A 461 10.87 -9.39 -6.90
CA TRP A 461 11.88 -10.33 -7.39
C TRP A 461 13.31 -9.85 -7.08
N SER A 462 13.60 -8.54 -7.19
CA SER A 462 14.91 -7.98 -6.82
C SER A 462 15.31 -8.17 -5.35
N ARG A 463 14.36 -8.51 -4.47
CA ARG A 463 14.55 -8.71 -3.03
C ARG A 463 14.49 -10.17 -2.60
N MET A 464 14.19 -11.07 -3.54
CA MET A 464 14.21 -12.50 -3.27
C MET A 464 15.63 -13.02 -3.39
N GLU A 465 16.11 -13.63 -2.31
CA GLU A 465 17.42 -14.26 -2.26
C GLU A 465 17.28 -15.63 -1.62
N HIS A 466 17.32 -16.66 -2.47
CA HIS A 466 17.22 -18.06 -2.07
C HIS A 466 17.88 -18.94 -3.15
N PRO A 467 18.62 -20.02 -2.79
CA PRO A 467 19.30 -20.88 -3.77
C PRO A 467 18.39 -21.50 -4.83
N ASN A 468 17.12 -21.75 -4.47
CA ASN A 468 16.11 -22.33 -5.36
C ASN A 468 15.09 -21.32 -5.93
N ILE A 469 15.41 -20.02 -5.88
CA ILE A 469 14.67 -18.97 -6.60
C ILE A 469 15.60 -18.42 -7.67
N HIS A 470 15.12 -18.31 -8.91
CA HIS A 470 15.91 -17.81 -10.03
C HIS A 470 16.27 -16.35 -9.73
N ARG A 471 17.55 -15.98 -9.83
CA ARG A 471 18.00 -14.67 -9.37
C ARG A 471 17.86 -13.59 -10.44
N LEU A 472 17.16 -12.51 -10.11
CA LEU A 472 17.24 -11.25 -10.84
C LEU A 472 18.55 -10.53 -10.47
N GLN A 473 19.39 -10.24 -11.46
CA GLN A 473 20.65 -9.51 -11.25
C GLN A 473 20.45 -8.01 -11.34
N GLY A 474 19.53 -7.56 -12.19
CA GLY A 474 19.24 -6.15 -12.38
C GLY A 474 18.31 -5.87 -13.54
N VAL A 475 18.26 -4.60 -13.92
CA VAL A 475 17.53 -4.09 -15.08
C VAL A 475 18.50 -3.41 -16.04
N ILE A 476 18.12 -3.33 -17.31
CA ILE A 476 18.94 -2.71 -18.36
C ILE A 476 18.07 -1.96 -19.37
N MET A 477 18.59 -0.87 -19.94
CA MET A 477 18.08 -0.30 -21.18
C MET A 477 18.76 -0.99 -22.36
N PHE A 478 18.14 -2.04 -22.88
CA PHE A 478 18.67 -2.86 -23.97
C PHE A 478 18.41 -2.20 -25.34
N ARG A 479 19.44 -2.15 -26.19
CA ARG A 479 19.46 -1.48 -27.50
C ARG A 479 18.99 -0.02 -27.45
N ASP A 480 19.17 0.63 -26.30
CA ASP A 480 18.73 1.99 -26.02
C ASP A 480 17.20 2.20 -26.27
N GLN A 481 16.42 1.13 -26.32
CA GLN A 481 15.00 1.14 -26.71
C GLN A 481 14.10 0.26 -25.84
N TYR A 482 14.61 -0.86 -25.31
CA TYR A 482 13.82 -1.85 -24.59
C TYR A 482 14.22 -1.91 -23.13
N LEU A 483 13.26 -1.83 -22.21
CA LEU A 483 13.49 -2.17 -20.81
C LEU A 483 13.66 -3.69 -20.74
N GLY A 484 14.84 -4.10 -20.28
CA GLY A 484 15.24 -5.49 -20.12
C GLY A 484 15.38 -5.86 -18.65
N MET A 485 14.89 -7.04 -18.32
CA MET A 485 15.18 -7.70 -17.04
C MET A 485 16.40 -8.58 -17.25
N VAL A 486 17.39 -8.50 -16.36
CA VAL A 486 18.62 -9.29 -16.46
C VAL A 486 18.67 -10.28 -15.31
N SER A 487 18.71 -11.56 -15.64
CA SER A 487 18.83 -12.66 -14.70
C SER A 487 20.01 -13.56 -15.02
N GLU A 488 20.35 -14.44 -14.09
CA GLU A 488 21.37 -15.45 -14.33
C GLU A 488 20.99 -16.34 -15.53
N TRP A 489 21.97 -16.61 -16.41
CA TRP A 489 21.77 -17.53 -17.51
C TRP A 489 21.76 -18.98 -17.00
N MET A 490 20.69 -19.71 -17.31
CA MET A 490 20.50 -21.09 -16.89
C MET A 490 20.88 -22.03 -18.04
N ASP A 491 22.13 -22.54 -18.04
CA ASP A 491 22.68 -23.30 -19.17
C ASP A 491 21.89 -24.58 -19.51
N ASN A 492 21.18 -25.16 -18.54
CA ASN A 492 20.39 -26.38 -18.72
C ASN A 492 18.93 -26.13 -19.15
N GLY A 493 18.50 -24.86 -19.22
CA GLY A 493 17.14 -24.49 -19.65
C GLY A 493 16.08 -24.76 -18.58
N ASN A 494 14.84 -25.01 -19.02
CA ASN A 494 13.74 -25.38 -18.12
C ASN A 494 13.85 -26.85 -17.68
N LEU A 495 13.23 -27.17 -16.56
CA LEU A 495 13.31 -28.47 -15.89
C LEU A 495 12.78 -29.60 -16.78
N HIS A 496 11.74 -29.33 -17.57
CA HIS A 496 11.18 -30.30 -18.51
C HIS A 496 12.18 -30.71 -19.59
N GLU A 497 12.84 -29.73 -20.21
CA GLU A 497 13.91 -30.00 -21.18
C GLU A 497 15.13 -30.66 -20.55
N TYR A 498 15.50 -30.24 -19.34
CA TYR A 498 16.62 -30.80 -18.60
C TYR A 498 16.41 -32.30 -18.34
N LEU A 499 15.22 -32.70 -17.87
CA LEU A 499 14.91 -34.10 -17.61
C LEU A 499 14.95 -34.97 -18.87
N ARG A 500 14.62 -34.42 -20.05
CA ARG A 500 14.78 -35.14 -21.33
C ARG A 500 16.24 -35.31 -21.72
N LYS A 501 17.07 -34.29 -21.50
CA LYS A 501 18.51 -34.31 -21.82
C LYS A 501 19.29 -35.17 -20.82
N GLN A 502 18.84 -35.23 -19.58
CA GLN A 502 19.51 -35.93 -18.48
C GLN A 502 18.53 -36.87 -17.75
N PRO A 503 18.19 -38.03 -18.36
CA PRO A 503 17.23 -38.98 -17.78
C PRO A 503 17.66 -39.54 -16.43
N SER A 504 18.96 -39.53 -16.13
CA SER A 504 19.58 -40.02 -14.90
C SER A 504 19.70 -38.95 -13.80
N ALA A 505 19.11 -37.76 -13.98
CA ALA A 505 19.11 -36.73 -12.94
C ALA A 505 18.42 -37.23 -11.66
N ASP A 506 18.90 -36.77 -10.51
CA ASP A 506 18.28 -37.09 -9.22
C ASP A 506 16.94 -36.34 -9.08
N ARG A 507 15.86 -37.05 -9.41
CA ARG A 507 14.50 -36.53 -9.40
C ARG A 507 14.02 -36.17 -7.99
N TYR A 508 14.49 -36.86 -6.96
CA TYR A 508 14.16 -36.52 -5.56
C TYR A 508 14.80 -35.19 -5.18
N GLN A 509 16.07 -35.00 -5.50
CA GLN A 509 16.76 -33.74 -5.24
C GLN A 509 16.10 -32.56 -5.99
N LEU A 510 15.65 -32.78 -7.22
CA LEU A 510 14.89 -31.77 -7.97
C LEU A 510 13.55 -31.42 -7.28
N CYS A 511 12.82 -32.40 -6.74
CA CYS A 511 11.63 -32.15 -5.94
C CYS A 511 11.94 -31.32 -4.68
N VAL A 512 13.04 -31.62 -3.97
CA VAL A 512 13.49 -30.85 -2.80
C VAL A 512 13.79 -29.42 -3.17
N HIS A 513 14.50 -29.19 -4.28
CA HIS A 513 14.78 -27.84 -4.79
C HIS A 513 13.49 -27.04 -5.04
N VAL A 514 12.52 -27.63 -5.74
CA VAL A 514 11.24 -26.97 -6.06
C VAL A 514 10.44 -26.70 -4.78
N ALA A 515 10.36 -27.67 -3.86
CA ALA A 515 9.67 -27.50 -2.58
C ALA A 515 10.33 -26.43 -1.71
N SER A 516 11.67 -26.37 -1.67
CA SER A 516 12.43 -25.39 -0.90
C SER A 516 12.24 -23.98 -1.43
N GLY A 517 12.24 -23.80 -2.76
CA GLY A 517 11.89 -22.52 -3.37
C GLY A 517 10.46 -22.08 -3.03
N LEU A 518 9.50 -23.01 -3.07
CA LEU A 518 8.10 -22.71 -2.80
C LEU A 518 7.85 -22.39 -1.31
N GLU A 519 8.52 -23.10 -0.40
CA GLU A 519 8.48 -22.82 1.04
C GLU A 519 8.97 -21.41 1.34
N TYR A 520 10.10 -21.01 0.75
CA TYR A 520 10.61 -19.65 0.86
C TYR A 520 9.58 -18.62 0.37
N MET A 521 8.96 -18.85 -0.79
CA MET A 521 7.93 -17.94 -1.32
C MET A 521 6.74 -17.82 -0.38
N HIS A 522 6.22 -18.95 0.13
CA HIS A 522 5.10 -18.97 1.07
C HIS A 522 5.44 -18.27 2.39
N ASN A 523 6.67 -18.43 2.90
CA ASN A 523 7.15 -17.74 4.10
C ASN A 523 7.28 -16.22 3.89
N CYS A 524 7.52 -15.78 2.65
CA CYS A 524 7.45 -14.38 2.23
C CYS A 524 6.02 -13.93 1.84
N ASN A 525 4.97 -14.66 2.24
CA ASN A 525 3.57 -14.39 1.90
C ASN A 525 3.31 -14.22 0.39
N THR A 526 4.07 -14.94 -0.45
CA THR A 526 3.96 -14.89 -1.90
C THR A 526 3.46 -16.23 -2.45
N VAL A 527 2.45 -16.18 -3.32
CA VAL A 527 1.92 -17.34 -4.06
C VAL A 527 2.56 -17.35 -5.46
N HIS A 528 3.06 -18.50 -5.90
CA HIS A 528 3.64 -18.72 -7.22
C HIS A 528 2.59 -18.66 -8.34
N GLY A 529 1.46 -19.36 -8.18
CA GLY A 529 0.27 -19.19 -9.02
C GLY A 529 0.28 -19.83 -10.42
N ASP A 530 1.45 -20.22 -10.93
CA ASP A 530 1.61 -20.99 -12.19
C ASP A 530 2.76 -22.01 -12.09
N LEU A 531 2.80 -22.81 -11.01
CA LEU A 531 3.89 -23.77 -10.79
C LEU A 531 3.77 -25.00 -11.71
N LYS A 532 4.83 -25.26 -12.48
CA LYS A 532 4.99 -26.38 -13.44
C LYS A 532 6.45 -26.50 -13.86
N ALA A 533 6.91 -27.64 -14.39
CA ALA A 533 8.32 -27.82 -14.74
C ALA A 533 8.83 -26.81 -15.80
N LEU A 534 7.95 -26.29 -16.65
CA LEU A 534 8.31 -25.24 -17.62
C LEU A 534 8.74 -23.91 -16.95
N ASN A 535 8.21 -23.62 -15.75
CA ASN A 535 8.51 -22.42 -14.99
C ASN A 535 9.60 -22.66 -13.93
N VAL A 536 10.29 -23.81 -14.01
CA VAL A 536 11.47 -24.11 -13.18
C VAL A 536 12.68 -24.17 -14.09
N LEU A 537 13.72 -23.38 -13.80
CA LEU A 537 14.96 -23.38 -14.56
C LEU A 537 16.03 -24.19 -13.83
N VAL A 538 16.97 -24.76 -14.58
CA VAL A 538 18.05 -25.59 -14.03
C VAL A 538 19.40 -24.96 -14.33
N SER A 539 20.21 -24.74 -13.30
CA SER A 539 21.57 -24.20 -13.43
C SER A 539 22.53 -25.27 -13.94
N SER A 540 23.75 -24.85 -14.31
CA SER A 540 24.78 -25.75 -14.86
C SER A 540 25.21 -26.86 -13.90
N ASP A 541 25.13 -26.63 -12.60
CA ASP A 541 25.39 -27.58 -11.52
C ASP A 541 24.16 -28.44 -11.13
N GLY A 542 23.04 -28.30 -11.85
CA GLY A 542 21.85 -29.13 -11.67
C GLY A 542 20.89 -28.65 -10.56
N VAL A 543 21.05 -27.42 -10.07
CA VAL A 543 20.13 -26.83 -9.09
C VAL A 543 18.89 -26.30 -9.80
N ALA A 544 17.72 -26.74 -9.34
CA ALA A 544 16.44 -26.26 -9.86
C ALA A 544 16.02 -24.99 -9.12
N LYS A 545 15.53 -24.01 -9.88
CA LYS A 545 15.16 -22.70 -9.38
C LYS A 545 13.80 -22.27 -9.95
N LEU A 546 12.88 -21.86 -9.07
CA LEU A 546 11.57 -21.37 -9.49
C LEU A 546 11.73 -20.05 -10.25
N SER A 547 10.96 -19.87 -11.32
CA SER A 547 10.96 -18.72 -12.21
C SER A 547 9.53 -18.45 -12.69
N ASP A 548 9.31 -17.34 -13.41
CA ASP A 548 8.00 -17.00 -14.01
C ASP A 548 6.81 -17.15 -13.02
N PHE A 549 7.05 -16.84 -11.74
CA PHE A 549 6.01 -16.76 -10.73
C PHE A 549 5.17 -15.52 -10.96
N ASP A 550 3.93 -15.76 -11.31
CA ASP A 550 2.99 -14.76 -11.75
C ASP A 550 2.41 -14.10 -10.48
N PHE A 551 2.96 -12.95 -10.05
CA PHE A 551 2.62 -12.26 -8.79
C PHE A 551 1.21 -11.64 -8.75
N SER A 552 0.23 -12.32 -9.34
CA SER A 552 -1.15 -11.87 -9.40
C SER A 552 -1.92 -12.08 -8.11
N ILE A 553 -1.42 -12.85 -7.13
CA ILE A 553 -2.16 -13.09 -5.87
C ILE A 553 -1.29 -12.90 -4.63
N MET A 554 -1.31 -11.65 -4.17
CA MET A 554 -1.59 -11.32 -2.78
C MET A 554 -3.03 -10.76 -2.79
N SER A 555 -4.02 -11.49 -2.27
CA SER A 555 -5.48 -11.16 -2.33
C SER A 555 -5.85 -10.15 -1.21
N GLU A 556 -6.80 -9.21 -1.30
CA GLU A 556 -8.10 -9.28 -1.98
C GLU A 556 -8.78 -7.88 -2.16
N ALA A 557 -9.06 -7.49 -3.40
CA ALA A 557 -10.18 -6.63 -3.81
C ALA A 557 -10.39 -6.85 -5.31
N SER A 558 -11.34 -7.70 -5.68
CA SER A 558 -11.54 -8.18 -7.05
C SER A 558 -12.72 -7.49 -7.72
N THR A 559 -12.53 -7.08 -8.99
CA THR A 559 -13.51 -7.25 -10.08
C THR A 559 -12.89 -6.87 -11.43
N LEU A 560 -12.56 -7.92 -12.20
CA LEU A 560 -12.54 -8.09 -13.67
C LEU A 560 -12.39 -6.87 -14.59
N VAL A 561 -11.32 -6.87 -15.40
CA VAL A 561 -11.42 -7.02 -16.87
C VAL A 561 -10.18 -7.81 -17.32
N PHE A 562 -10.41 -8.94 -17.99
CA PHE A 562 -9.38 -9.67 -18.73
C PHE A 562 -8.87 -8.78 -19.87
N SER A 563 -7.61 -8.35 -19.82
CA SER A 563 -6.89 -7.93 -21.02
C SER A 563 -6.29 -9.18 -21.67
N GLU A 564 -6.64 -9.40 -22.93
CA GLU A 564 -6.09 -10.44 -23.78
C GLU A 564 -4.55 -10.34 -23.85
N SER A 565 -3.91 -11.52 -23.85
CA SER A 565 -2.47 -11.82 -24.02
C SER A 565 -1.57 -11.44 -22.81
N SER A 566 -0.73 -12.31 -22.25
CA SER A 566 -0.18 -13.58 -22.73
C SER A 566 0.25 -14.49 -21.57
N ASN A 567 -0.62 -15.39 -21.15
CA ASN A 567 -0.22 -16.76 -20.84
C ASN A 567 -1.30 -17.60 -21.52
N SER A 568 -0.90 -18.42 -22.48
CA SER A 568 -1.83 -19.21 -23.26
C SER A 568 -2.80 -19.93 -22.31
N ARG A 569 -4.11 -19.72 -22.50
CA ARG A 569 -5.18 -20.50 -21.85
C ARG A 569 -5.09 -22.02 -22.14
N LEU A 570 -4.05 -22.47 -22.83
CA LEU A 570 -3.86 -23.83 -23.34
C LEU A 570 -2.81 -24.64 -22.55
N GLY A 571 -2.06 -24.03 -21.62
CA GLY A 571 -0.84 -24.64 -21.07
C GLY A 571 -0.93 -25.13 -19.62
N SER A 572 -1.58 -24.41 -18.69
CA SER A 572 -1.43 -24.65 -17.24
C SER A 572 -2.54 -25.46 -16.58
N LEU A 573 -3.57 -25.85 -17.34
CA LEU A 573 -4.80 -26.42 -16.78
C LEU A 573 -4.60 -27.74 -16.01
N ARG A 574 -3.54 -28.48 -16.36
CA ARG A 574 -3.19 -29.78 -15.77
C ARG A 574 -2.62 -29.66 -14.35
N TRP A 575 -2.15 -28.48 -13.97
CA TRP A 575 -1.62 -28.16 -12.64
C TRP A 575 -2.61 -27.34 -11.80
N THR A 576 -3.75 -26.95 -12.37
CA THR A 576 -4.75 -26.12 -11.69
C THR A 576 -5.53 -26.94 -10.66
N ALA A 577 -5.59 -26.43 -9.43
CA ALA A 577 -6.31 -27.07 -8.35
C ALA A 577 -7.84 -27.07 -8.59
N PRO A 578 -8.59 -28.11 -8.18
CA PRO A 578 -10.01 -28.23 -8.48
C PRO A 578 -10.85 -27.05 -7.98
N GLU A 579 -10.53 -26.51 -6.80
CA GLU A 579 -11.25 -25.37 -6.21
C GLU A 579 -11.15 -24.10 -7.09
N MET A 580 -10.04 -23.91 -7.80
CA MET A 580 -9.87 -22.77 -8.72
C MET A 580 -10.74 -22.89 -9.97
N LEU A 581 -11.23 -24.09 -10.30
CA LEU A 581 -12.10 -24.33 -11.44
C LEU A 581 -13.59 -24.09 -11.11
N LEU A 582 -13.94 -24.15 -9.82
CA LEU A 582 -15.32 -24.09 -9.34
C LEU A 582 -15.77 -22.68 -8.92
N GLU A 583 -14.81 -21.77 -8.66
CA GLU A 583 -15.10 -20.39 -8.26
C GLU A 583 -15.36 -19.46 -9.47
N GLU A 584 -16.31 -18.52 -9.34
CA GLU A 584 -16.58 -17.49 -10.36
C GLU A 584 -15.36 -16.57 -10.60
N VAL A 585 -14.53 -16.39 -9.58
CA VAL A 585 -13.26 -15.65 -9.65
C VAL A 585 -12.17 -16.52 -9.03
N PRO A 586 -11.33 -17.20 -9.82
CA PRO A 586 -10.32 -18.12 -9.30
C PRO A 586 -9.31 -17.41 -8.39
N LYS A 587 -9.24 -17.80 -7.11
CA LYS A 587 -8.20 -17.35 -6.19
C LYS A 587 -7.06 -18.37 -6.10
N ARG A 588 -5.86 -17.97 -6.55
CA ARG A 588 -4.60 -18.68 -6.27
C ARG A 588 -4.26 -18.51 -4.79
N THR A 589 -3.98 -19.60 -4.12
CA THR A 589 -3.63 -19.63 -2.71
C THR A 589 -2.36 -20.44 -2.53
N THR A 590 -1.76 -20.36 -1.35
CA THR A 590 -0.66 -21.27 -1.00
C THR A 590 -1.10 -22.73 -1.14
N GLN A 591 -2.36 -23.04 -0.86
CA GLN A 591 -2.90 -24.40 -1.01
C GLN A 591 -3.11 -24.83 -2.47
N SER A 592 -3.44 -23.91 -3.37
CA SER A 592 -3.45 -24.23 -4.80
C SER A 592 -2.04 -24.47 -5.34
N ASP A 593 -1.04 -23.78 -4.79
CA ASP A 593 0.37 -24.02 -5.12
C ASP A 593 0.85 -25.39 -4.62
N ILE A 594 0.38 -25.87 -3.47
CA ILE A 594 0.68 -27.24 -3.00
C ILE A 594 0.12 -28.29 -3.95
N TYR A 595 -1.10 -28.10 -4.46
CA TYR A 595 -1.65 -28.98 -5.48
C TYR A 595 -0.78 -28.98 -6.76
N ALA A 596 -0.42 -27.78 -7.24
CA ALA A 596 0.45 -27.61 -8.40
C ALA A 596 1.86 -28.18 -8.17
N LEU A 597 2.38 -28.11 -6.93
CA LEU A 597 3.65 -28.71 -6.52
C LEU A 597 3.58 -30.23 -6.66
N GLY A 598 2.51 -30.88 -6.17
CA GLY A 598 2.31 -32.32 -6.37
C GLY A 598 2.27 -32.69 -7.86
N MET A 599 1.55 -31.92 -8.68
CA MET A 599 1.50 -32.14 -10.13
C MET A 599 2.87 -31.95 -10.81
N THR A 600 3.63 -30.97 -10.36
CA THR A 600 5.00 -30.69 -10.84
C THR A 600 5.96 -31.80 -10.42
N MET A 601 5.87 -32.30 -9.18
CA MET A 601 6.67 -33.44 -8.72
C MET A 601 6.33 -34.70 -9.53
N LEU A 602 5.06 -34.95 -9.84
CA LEU A 602 4.69 -36.04 -10.74
C LEU A 602 5.34 -35.89 -12.12
N GLU A 603 5.29 -34.70 -12.71
CA GLU A 603 5.96 -34.38 -13.98
C GLU A 603 7.48 -34.58 -13.87
N ILE A 604 8.10 -34.22 -12.74
CA ILE A 604 9.52 -34.50 -12.47
C ILE A 604 9.80 -36.00 -12.48
N PHE A 605 8.90 -36.84 -11.95
CA PHE A 605 9.07 -38.30 -11.93
C PHE A 605 8.78 -38.98 -13.26
N THR A 606 7.80 -38.51 -14.03
CA THR A 606 7.40 -39.15 -15.30
C THR A 606 8.17 -38.59 -16.49
N GLY A 607 8.61 -37.33 -16.44
CA GLY A 607 9.06 -36.57 -17.61
C GLY A 607 7.92 -36.17 -18.57
N GLU A 608 6.68 -36.40 -18.16
CA GLU A 608 5.45 -36.19 -18.94
C GLU A 608 4.51 -35.26 -18.17
N VAL A 609 3.75 -34.44 -18.90
CA VAL A 609 2.75 -33.55 -18.29
C VAL A 609 1.66 -34.36 -17.57
N PRO A 610 1.03 -33.85 -16.50
CA PRO A 610 -0.04 -34.55 -15.81
C PRO A 610 -1.21 -34.87 -16.76
N TYR A 611 -1.83 -36.04 -16.59
CA TYR A 611 -2.89 -36.56 -17.45
C TYR A 611 -2.52 -36.68 -18.95
N PRO A 612 -1.42 -37.36 -19.31
CA PRO A 612 -0.91 -37.37 -20.69
C PRO A 612 -1.90 -37.98 -21.70
N ASN A 613 -2.81 -38.85 -21.23
CA ASN A 613 -3.86 -39.46 -22.06
C ASN A 613 -4.97 -38.47 -22.48
N CYS A 614 -5.15 -37.36 -21.75
CA CYS A 614 -6.13 -36.33 -22.06
C CYS A 614 -5.56 -35.38 -23.12
N ARG A 615 -5.82 -35.63 -24.40
CA ARG A 615 -5.29 -34.80 -25.51
C ARG A 615 -5.95 -33.42 -25.65
N GLN A 616 -7.09 -33.20 -25.01
CA GLN A 616 -7.85 -31.94 -25.06
C GLN A 616 -8.07 -31.38 -23.66
N ASP A 617 -7.98 -30.05 -23.52
CA ASP A 617 -8.13 -29.35 -22.24
C ASP A 617 -9.47 -29.60 -21.56
N PHE A 618 -10.56 -29.67 -22.34
CA PHE A 618 -11.88 -30.04 -21.82
C PHE A 618 -11.90 -31.43 -21.16
N LEU A 619 -11.10 -32.39 -21.65
CA LEU A 619 -11.00 -33.71 -21.04
C LEU A 619 -10.19 -33.66 -19.74
N VAL A 620 -9.18 -32.79 -19.65
CA VAL A 620 -8.45 -32.54 -18.40
C VAL A 620 -9.39 -31.95 -17.36
N LEU A 621 -10.13 -30.89 -17.71
CA LEU A 621 -11.14 -30.28 -16.84
C LEU A 621 -12.12 -31.30 -16.27
N LYS A 622 -12.75 -32.09 -17.15
CA LYS A 622 -13.71 -33.12 -16.74
C LYS A 622 -13.10 -34.19 -15.85
N THR A 623 -11.81 -34.50 -16.03
CA THR A 623 -11.08 -35.50 -15.22
C THR A 623 -10.79 -34.96 -13.83
N VAL A 624 -10.33 -33.71 -13.75
CA VAL A 624 -10.08 -32.99 -12.49
C VAL A 624 -11.39 -32.76 -11.73
N GLU A 625 -12.45 -32.29 -12.39
CA GLU A 625 -13.79 -32.09 -11.82
C GLU A 625 -14.38 -33.37 -11.23
N LYS A 626 -14.17 -34.52 -11.87
CA LYS A 626 -14.58 -35.84 -11.37
C LYS A 626 -13.74 -36.35 -10.19
N GLY A 627 -12.61 -35.71 -9.91
CA GLY A 627 -11.70 -36.10 -8.82
C GLY A 627 -10.84 -37.31 -9.18
N THR A 628 -10.66 -37.58 -10.47
CA THR A 628 -9.79 -38.66 -10.92
C THR A 628 -8.33 -38.20 -10.79
N LEU A 629 -7.58 -38.85 -9.90
CA LEU A 629 -6.16 -38.57 -9.68
C LEU A 629 -5.30 -39.23 -10.77
N PRO A 630 -4.06 -38.73 -10.99
CA PRO A 630 -3.09 -39.40 -11.85
C PRO A 630 -2.77 -40.82 -11.38
N THR A 631 -2.37 -41.68 -12.30
CA THR A 631 -1.95 -43.06 -11.98
C THR A 631 -0.50 -43.08 -11.50
N ARG A 632 -0.21 -43.91 -10.49
CA ARG A 632 1.16 -44.10 -9.98
C ARG A 632 2.09 -44.61 -11.10
N PRO A 633 3.19 -43.89 -11.41
CA PRO A 633 4.17 -44.36 -12.38
C PRO A 633 5.10 -45.40 -11.73
N LEU A 634 4.72 -46.68 -11.73
CA LEU A 634 5.44 -47.75 -11.01
C LEU A 634 6.89 -47.98 -11.46
N GLU A 635 7.23 -47.59 -12.69
CA GLU A 635 8.61 -47.71 -13.20
C GLU A 635 9.56 -46.71 -12.50
N GLN A 636 9.07 -45.50 -12.21
CA GLN A 636 9.84 -44.41 -11.61
C GLN A 636 9.61 -44.30 -10.09
N LEU A 637 8.40 -44.61 -9.62
CA LEU A 637 8.01 -44.68 -8.21
C LEU A 637 7.68 -46.12 -7.82
N LYS A 638 8.72 -46.95 -7.72
CA LYS A 638 8.62 -48.38 -7.38
C LYS A 638 7.95 -48.62 -6.02
N ASP A 639 7.44 -49.83 -5.82
CA ASP A 639 6.88 -50.29 -4.53
C ASP A 639 7.98 -50.61 -3.51
N GLU A 640 8.82 -49.60 -3.26
CA GLU A 640 9.87 -49.61 -2.25
C GLU A 640 9.64 -48.45 -1.27
N LYS A 641 10.31 -48.47 -0.11
CA LYS A 641 10.05 -47.51 0.98
C LYS A 641 10.02 -46.05 0.49
N GLN A 642 11.00 -45.65 -0.30
CA GLN A 642 11.13 -44.27 -0.80
C GLN A 642 10.06 -43.92 -1.84
N GLY A 643 9.75 -44.85 -2.77
CA GLY A 643 8.68 -44.66 -3.75
C GLY A 643 7.29 -44.59 -3.12
N ASN A 644 7.06 -45.35 -2.04
CA ASN A 644 5.81 -45.33 -1.29
C ASN A 644 5.61 -44.02 -0.52
N VAL A 645 6.65 -43.52 0.14
CA VAL A 645 6.59 -42.22 0.84
C VAL A 645 6.30 -41.09 -0.15
N MET A 646 7.02 -41.04 -1.27
CA MET A 646 6.80 -40.03 -2.29
C MET A 646 5.40 -40.12 -2.90
N TRP A 647 4.92 -41.33 -3.22
CA TRP A 647 3.57 -41.48 -3.75
C TRP A 647 2.49 -41.03 -2.75
N GLN A 648 2.66 -41.32 -1.46
CA GLN A 648 1.75 -40.84 -0.43
C GLN A 648 1.77 -39.31 -0.33
N LEU A 649 2.95 -38.69 -0.36
CA LEU A 649 3.09 -37.23 -0.37
C LEU A 649 2.34 -36.59 -1.55
N LEU A 650 2.44 -37.19 -2.76
CA LEU A 650 1.69 -36.70 -3.92
C LEU A 650 0.17 -36.79 -3.70
N LEU A 651 -0.31 -37.89 -3.12
CA LEU A 651 -1.73 -38.04 -2.79
C LEU A 651 -2.18 -36.98 -1.76
N ASP A 652 -1.36 -36.70 -0.76
CA ASP A 652 -1.64 -35.69 0.27
C ASP A 652 -1.72 -34.27 -0.33
N CYS A 653 -0.83 -33.94 -1.28
CA CYS A 653 -0.89 -32.68 -2.03
C CYS A 653 -2.16 -32.55 -2.88
N TRP A 654 -2.77 -33.66 -3.30
CA TRP A 654 -3.95 -33.69 -4.17
C TRP A 654 -5.28 -33.90 -3.44
N ILE A 655 -5.27 -33.84 -2.10
CA ILE A 655 -6.50 -33.92 -1.31
C ILE A 655 -7.47 -32.81 -1.75
N ARG A 656 -8.75 -33.16 -1.89
CA ARG A 656 -9.79 -32.23 -2.32
C ARG A 656 -10.16 -31.22 -1.24
N ASP A 657 -10.16 -31.64 0.02
CA ASP A 657 -10.30 -30.71 1.12
C ASP A 657 -9.02 -29.87 1.24
N VAL A 658 -9.15 -28.59 0.94
CA VAL A 658 -8.06 -27.62 0.95
C VAL A 658 -7.42 -27.50 2.33
N SER A 659 -8.17 -27.75 3.40
CA SER A 659 -7.69 -27.67 4.78
C SER A 659 -6.84 -28.87 5.21
N GLU A 660 -6.96 -29.99 4.50
CA GLU A 660 -6.22 -31.23 4.77
C GLU A 660 -4.90 -31.33 3.99
N ARG A 661 -4.68 -30.45 2.99
CA ARG A 661 -3.42 -30.40 2.24
C ARG A 661 -2.25 -29.96 3.13
N PRO A 662 -1.07 -30.57 2.98
CA PRO A 662 0.11 -30.21 3.76
C PRO A 662 0.56 -28.78 3.40
N SER A 663 1.18 -28.09 4.36
CA SER A 663 1.91 -26.85 4.09
C SER A 663 3.18 -27.10 3.27
N SER A 664 3.70 -26.09 2.59
CA SER A 664 4.96 -26.19 1.82
C SER A 664 6.13 -26.64 2.69
N LYS A 665 6.15 -26.23 3.96
CA LYS A 665 7.12 -26.68 4.94
C LYS A 665 7.01 -28.18 5.25
N GLN A 666 5.79 -28.68 5.46
CA GLN A 666 5.58 -30.11 5.66
C GLN A 666 5.98 -30.92 4.42
N VAL A 667 5.67 -30.42 3.21
CA VAL A 667 6.09 -31.07 1.97
C VAL A 667 7.62 -31.09 1.81
N LEU A 668 8.32 -30.04 2.25
CA LEU A 668 9.78 -29.98 2.22
C LEU A 668 10.44 -30.90 3.27
N ASP A 669 9.82 -31.03 4.45
CA ASP A 669 10.35 -31.85 5.56
C ASP A 669 10.21 -33.37 5.31
N ILE A 670 9.25 -33.79 4.48
CA ILE A 670 8.98 -35.19 4.08
C ILE A 670 9.89 -35.61 2.93
#